data_AF-A0A561Q5R9-F1
#
_entry.id   AF-A0A561Q5R9-F1
#
_cell.length_a   1.000
_cell.length_b   1.000
_cell.length_c   1.000
_cell.angle_alpha   90.00
_cell.angle_beta   90.00
_cell.angle_gamma   90.00
#
_symmetry.space_group_name_H-M   'P 1'
#
loop_
_entity.id
_entity.type
_entity.pdbx_description
1 polymer ?
#
loop_
_entity_poly.entity_id
_entity_poly.type
_entity_poly.pdbx_seq_one_letter_code
_entity_poly.pdbx_strand_id
1 'polypeptide(L)'
;MSLYTQTFFRIEDVQFHSFYSLRLEQSIMQPHRLEITMGKEWIAHYHFDSTQQLVGKEITLSIGGIAETGSTDMLSFNGIITKVHIGKGIAGEHGYCRIIAHSPDFLLEDDKHTTTFTLQSLDNIIATCLKRLQPYGGTSLIQSRDNPVLKYIVQYKETTGQFVKRMAARFGEWYFYNGQQLIFGQYTPGKTILVHRHNLVDFNISLQTTAGNSSLQHYAYTPGQMLASNAGAVPLSNGNSYTTHVKNISNELYRHSALYKMNYGFTESTQAELDKIAAVQHQGQLSQMVVLRGCSKVPFLRIGDRVSIQEQLPAATSHGDFIITSLSHTCTAHGMYSNQFEAIPADLAGPATDIHNYPRCESQSAVVTDNNDPENLGRVKVRFRWQQQGSTPWLRIITPHAGTGKGIYLVPEINEEVWVGFEDGHPENPYVLGAVWNGTAHSTFGSQRNNIKALKTRGGHLIRLDDTDGQESITITDKNGNIIFLDTPAKSIMITAAEAIDWSARNITFHIANALTLNAGNQLLMNTGTRMLVYSPLFQQTVPGFMHLFSEKTLLQSRDEIRVESPEIYAAGKEKMFLYSAQQTVLNSQGTNFIKGATASKHTNSPDSYQAADDELMVACVVQFRPQNNWKGEYGFDWFRQNDTSISGDVDYEDIVGKYYTSAAYTDIVTDRNAWSKFFRKEAADLEQLKLLYTPFHYALKKDKDNRAVALRYYAPWMALLPSGQPGAAEVELKLLIDYQDKPAKIEFEFNEAHLSLDKKTITDIHKKDTLKVSCRMAFPRDEEINVFAYAKPDDTRDKRKLVGKLQVVGSGKTRQVNVVIVRVLTRVRRAVKQGVPIRGGLDDFQRSLRQALIQLNITDQANDANGVPAVITLDVMEPGLNFAANYAPNGNYLRPVRADLGQFLNRQFDQSRYGPLFPDHYRLFFLGDSATENTADAGGNQQTRSKQGFSQLNVKWGVFFATHDKPTIAHEMLHALGLPHSFDSQARFCYEAQKTENILDYSNWNVDIDGNPHTPITRISTWYWQWQVLNNQI
;
A
#
# COMPACT_ATOMS: atom_id res chain seq x y z
N MET A 1 59.05 -51.07 -9.73
CA MET A 1 59.39 -52.03 -8.65
C MET A 1 58.13 -52.34 -7.84
N SER A 2 57.92 -53.58 -7.39
CA SER A 2 56.89 -53.88 -6.39
C SER A 2 57.41 -53.41 -5.02
N LEU A 3 56.85 -52.32 -4.50
CA LEU A 3 57.08 -51.94 -3.12
C LEU A 3 56.43 -52.99 -2.22
N TYR A 4 57.24 -53.78 -1.54
CA TYR A 4 56.78 -54.54 -0.38
C TYR A 4 56.50 -53.55 0.76
N THR A 5 55.43 -53.76 1.50
CA THR A 5 55.04 -52.89 2.61
C THR A 5 55.22 -53.56 3.95
N GLN A 6 55.58 -52.78 4.96
CA GLN A 6 55.47 -53.14 6.35
C GLN A 6 54.08 -52.69 6.83
N THR A 7 53.20 -53.65 7.09
CA THR A 7 51.82 -53.41 7.56
C THR A 7 51.66 -54.02 8.94
N PHE A 8 51.15 -53.24 9.89
CA PHE A 8 50.75 -53.73 11.21
C PHE A 8 49.52 -52.98 11.69
N PHE A 9 48.76 -53.60 12.57
CA PHE A 9 47.65 -52.94 13.24
C PHE A 9 47.67 -53.29 14.72
N ARG A 10 47.11 -52.41 15.54
CA ARG A 10 47.06 -52.54 16.99
C ARG A 10 45.61 -52.46 17.44
N ILE A 11 45.22 -53.37 18.32
CA ILE A 11 43.93 -53.33 19.02
C ILE A 11 44.27 -53.16 20.50
N GLU A 12 43.91 -52.01 21.07
CA GLU A 12 44.39 -51.56 22.39
C GLU A 12 45.92 -51.59 22.50
N ASP A 13 46.48 -52.51 23.31
CA ASP A 13 47.92 -52.64 23.54
C ASP A 13 48.56 -53.79 22.75
N VAL A 14 47.77 -54.56 21.98
CA VAL A 14 48.25 -55.73 21.25
C VAL A 14 48.50 -55.39 19.78
N GLN A 15 49.74 -55.54 19.33
CA GLN A 15 50.16 -55.31 17.95
C GLN A 15 50.21 -56.60 17.15
N PHE A 16 49.57 -56.60 15.98
CA PHE A 16 49.49 -57.70 15.04
C PHE A 16 50.28 -57.39 13.77
N HIS A 17 51.08 -58.36 13.33
CA HIS A 17 51.90 -58.27 12.12
C HIS A 17 51.41 -59.21 11.01
N SER A 18 50.56 -60.18 11.34
CA SER A 18 50.04 -61.17 10.40
C SER A 18 48.54 -60.98 10.13
N PHE A 19 48.17 -61.14 8.87
CA PHE A 19 46.80 -61.13 8.38
C PHE A 19 46.77 -61.82 7.01
N TYR A 20 45.61 -62.28 6.57
CA TYR A 20 45.41 -62.84 5.23
C TYR A 20 45.16 -61.75 4.19
N SER A 21 44.25 -60.84 4.52
CA SER A 21 43.89 -59.71 3.68
C SER A 21 43.50 -58.51 4.51
N LEU A 22 43.85 -57.34 4.00
CA LEU A 22 43.47 -56.05 4.56
C LEU A 22 42.89 -55.19 3.45
N ARG A 23 41.73 -54.58 3.71
CA ARG A 23 41.09 -53.61 2.83
C ARG A 23 40.64 -52.40 3.64
N LEU A 24 41.07 -51.21 3.26
CA LEU A 24 40.62 -49.94 3.84
C LEU A 24 39.94 -49.12 2.75
N GLU A 25 38.67 -48.81 2.94
CA GLU A 25 37.84 -48.01 2.03
C GLU A 25 37.55 -46.64 2.67
N GLN A 26 37.92 -45.58 1.97
CA GLN A 26 37.80 -44.20 2.42
C GLN A 26 37.13 -43.37 1.33
N SER A 27 36.22 -42.49 1.74
CA SER A 27 35.53 -41.58 0.83
C SER A 27 35.18 -40.32 1.60
N ILE A 28 35.28 -39.17 0.93
CA ILE A 28 34.69 -37.95 1.47
C ILE A 28 33.18 -38.15 1.68
N MET A 29 32.62 -37.45 2.68
CA MET A 29 31.19 -37.49 3.03
C MET A 29 30.65 -38.85 3.51
N GLN A 30 31.49 -39.85 3.76
CA GLN A 30 31.07 -41.17 4.23
C GLN A 30 31.98 -41.69 5.34
N PRO A 31 31.44 -42.41 6.33
CA PRO A 31 32.28 -43.16 7.27
C PRO A 31 33.13 -44.19 6.52
N HIS A 32 34.39 -44.30 6.92
CA HIS A 32 35.35 -45.20 6.34
C HIS A 32 35.18 -46.61 6.88
N ARG A 33 35.63 -47.60 6.12
CA ARG A 33 35.50 -49.01 6.46
C ARG A 33 36.83 -49.74 6.32
N LEU A 34 37.31 -50.30 7.43
CA LEU A 34 38.48 -51.16 7.51
C LEU A 34 38.03 -52.62 7.71
N GLU A 35 38.47 -53.51 6.83
CA GLU A 35 38.26 -54.95 6.92
C GLU A 35 39.61 -55.66 7.00
N ILE A 36 39.82 -56.44 8.07
CA ILE A 36 41.02 -57.25 8.28
C ILE A 36 40.58 -58.70 8.50
N THR A 37 41.12 -59.62 7.72
CA THR A 37 40.91 -61.06 7.88
C THR A 37 42.19 -61.72 8.40
N MET A 38 42.10 -62.48 9.48
CA MET A 38 43.22 -63.12 10.17
C MET A 38 43.05 -64.64 10.30
N GLY A 39 44.18 -65.36 10.31
CA GLY A 39 44.28 -66.80 10.61
C GLY A 39 44.62 -67.10 12.06
N LYS A 40 45.02 -68.35 12.37
CA LYS A 40 45.25 -68.89 13.73
C LYS A 40 45.97 -67.98 14.75
N GLU A 41 46.83 -67.06 14.31
CA GLU A 41 47.63 -66.19 15.17
C GLU A 41 46.81 -65.26 16.08
N TRP A 42 45.57 -64.92 15.74
CA TRP A 42 44.71 -64.15 16.66
C TRP A 42 44.31 -64.95 17.92
N ILE A 43 44.27 -66.29 17.81
CA ILE A 43 43.84 -67.21 18.90
C ILE A 43 44.82 -67.18 20.08
N ALA A 44 46.08 -66.85 19.82
CA ALA A 44 47.11 -66.74 20.86
C ALA A 44 46.87 -65.54 21.81
N HIS A 45 46.20 -64.49 21.33
CA HIS A 45 45.91 -63.28 22.09
C HIS A 45 44.45 -63.19 22.53
N TYR A 46 43.52 -63.76 21.76
CA TYR A 46 42.10 -63.77 22.05
C TYR A 46 41.54 -65.18 21.84
N HIS A 47 40.99 -65.81 22.88
CA HIS A 47 40.27 -67.08 22.72
C HIS A 47 38.99 -66.89 21.89
N PHE A 48 38.51 -67.98 21.27
CA PHE A 48 37.30 -67.95 20.44
C PHE A 48 36.11 -67.31 21.19
N ASP A 49 35.91 -67.65 22.46
CA ASP A 49 34.81 -67.14 23.31
C ASP A 49 35.01 -65.68 23.77
N SER A 50 36.24 -65.15 23.74
CA SER A 50 36.54 -63.77 24.16
C SER A 50 36.53 -62.76 23.01
N THR A 51 36.43 -63.20 21.75
CA THR A 51 36.46 -62.31 20.57
C THR A 51 35.29 -61.34 20.48
N GLN A 52 34.16 -61.64 21.13
CA GLN A 52 33.04 -60.70 21.25
C GLN A 52 33.44 -59.39 21.97
N GLN A 53 34.46 -59.44 22.84
CA GLN A 53 34.97 -58.27 23.57
C GLN A 53 35.73 -57.29 22.66
N LEU A 54 36.03 -57.67 21.41
CA LEU A 54 36.67 -56.78 20.44
C LEU A 54 35.71 -55.71 19.91
N VAL A 55 34.40 -55.96 19.91
CA VAL A 55 33.40 -54.98 19.46
C VAL A 55 33.41 -53.78 20.42
N GLY A 56 33.50 -52.57 19.88
CA GLY A 56 33.58 -51.31 20.62
C GLY A 56 35.01 -50.84 20.94
N LYS A 57 36.04 -51.67 20.69
CA LYS A 57 37.44 -51.30 20.93
C LYS A 57 38.04 -50.48 19.77
N GLU A 58 39.06 -49.68 20.08
CA GLU A 58 39.83 -48.95 19.08
C GLU A 58 40.83 -49.85 18.34
N ILE A 59 41.02 -49.58 17.06
CA ILE A 59 42.02 -50.20 16.21
C ILE A 59 42.83 -49.12 15.49
N THR A 60 44.16 -49.26 15.48
CA THR A 60 45.06 -48.37 14.74
C THR A 60 45.81 -49.18 13.69
N LEU A 61 45.75 -48.78 12.43
CA LEU A 61 46.43 -49.39 11.29
C LEU A 61 47.59 -48.51 10.83
N SER A 62 48.73 -49.13 10.52
CA SER A 62 49.87 -48.48 9.88
C SER A 62 50.36 -49.27 8.66
N ILE A 63 50.53 -48.58 7.52
CA ILE A 63 51.09 -49.15 6.27
C ILE A 63 52.25 -48.26 5.80
N GLY A 64 53.46 -48.81 5.74
CA GLY A 64 54.66 -48.14 5.25
C GLY A 64 55.38 -48.94 4.17
N GLY A 65 56.20 -48.28 3.34
CA GLY A 65 57.07 -48.97 2.37
C GLY A 65 58.32 -49.56 3.04
N ILE A 66 58.76 -50.74 2.61
CA ILE A 66 60.06 -51.31 3.02
C ILE A 66 61.16 -50.59 2.23
N ALA A 67 62.15 -50.06 2.95
CA ALA A 67 63.07 -49.03 2.46
C ALA A 67 63.93 -49.44 1.25
N GLU A 68 63.59 -48.90 0.08
CA GLU A 68 64.56 -48.56 -1.00
C GLU A 68 64.44 -47.09 -1.47
N THR A 69 63.44 -46.32 -0.99
CA THR A 69 63.07 -45.01 -1.58
C THR A 69 63.19 -43.78 -0.66
N GLY A 70 63.81 -43.88 0.52
CA GLY A 70 64.15 -42.70 1.35
C GLY A 70 62.99 -41.92 1.97
N SER A 71 61.72 -42.34 1.82
CA SER A 71 60.56 -41.76 2.54
C SER A 71 60.20 -42.65 3.74
N THR A 72 60.06 -42.00 4.91
CA THR A 72 59.59 -42.60 6.17
C THR A 72 58.06 -42.48 6.34
N ASP A 73 57.35 -42.03 5.31
CA ASP A 73 55.92 -41.73 5.41
C ASP A 73 55.08 -43.01 5.47
N MET A 74 54.18 -43.06 6.46
CA MET A 74 53.24 -44.17 6.65
C MET A 74 51.80 -43.66 6.56
N LEU A 75 50.93 -44.49 5.99
CA LEU A 75 49.49 -44.34 6.18
C LEU A 75 49.14 -44.74 7.60
N SER A 76 48.34 -43.91 8.28
CA SER A 76 47.81 -44.19 9.61
C SER A 76 46.29 -44.08 9.58
N PHE A 77 45.60 -45.03 10.18
CA PHE A 77 44.14 -45.02 10.31
C PHE A 77 43.72 -45.49 11.71
N ASN A 78 42.94 -44.67 12.41
CA ASN A 78 42.31 -45.02 13.68
C ASN A 78 40.82 -45.28 13.43
N GLY A 79 40.30 -46.37 13.98
CA GLY A 79 38.91 -46.74 13.85
C GLY A 79 38.37 -47.46 15.08
N ILE A 80 37.08 -47.78 15.04
CA ILE A 80 36.35 -48.47 16.09
C ILE A 80 35.83 -49.78 15.51
N ILE A 81 36.09 -50.89 16.19
CA ILE A 81 35.61 -52.21 15.76
C ILE A 81 34.10 -52.26 15.98
N THR A 82 33.33 -52.42 14.90
CA THR A 82 31.86 -52.44 14.95
C THR A 82 31.27 -53.81 14.71
N LYS A 83 32.00 -54.67 13.98
CA LYS A 83 31.57 -56.05 13.71
C LYS A 83 32.79 -56.97 13.76
N VAL A 84 32.56 -58.16 14.28
CA VAL A 84 33.53 -59.25 14.30
C VAL A 84 32.83 -60.49 13.79
N HIS A 85 33.42 -61.13 12.78
CA HIS A 85 32.98 -62.43 12.29
C HIS A 85 34.03 -63.47 12.67
N ILE A 86 33.63 -64.47 13.44
CA ILE A 86 34.47 -65.61 13.77
C ILE A 86 33.82 -66.87 13.19
N GLY A 87 34.62 -67.75 12.60
CA GLY A 87 34.14 -69.02 12.06
C GLY A 87 35.27 -70.01 11.81
N LYS A 88 34.92 -71.16 11.23
CA LYS A 88 35.87 -72.19 10.76
C LYS A 88 35.65 -72.41 9.27
N GLY A 89 36.73 -72.53 8.50
CA GLY A 89 36.66 -72.74 7.06
C GLY A 89 36.35 -74.20 6.68
N ILE A 90 35.98 -74.43 5.42
CA ILE A 90 35.54 -75.73 4.87
C ILE A 90 36.63 -76.82 4.93
N ALA A 91 37.91 -76.45 5.03
CA ALA A 91 39.04 -77.37 4.95
C ALA A 91 40.06 -77.30 6.11
N GLY A 92 39.71 -76.77 7.29
CA GLY A 92 40.71 -76.58 8.36
C GLY A 92 40.24 -76.73 9.80
N GLU A 93 41.09 -77.37 10.61
CA GLU A 93 41.11 -77.37 12.08
C GLU A 93 41.34 -75.97 12.70
N HIS A 94 41.37 -74.91 11.89
CA HIS A 94 41.77 -73.56 12.28
C HIS A 94 40.65 -72.55 11.99
N GLY A 95 40.32 -71.72 12.99
CA GLY A 95 39.32 -70.66 12.87
C GLY A 95 39.87 -69.41 12.16
N TYR A 96 38.98 -68.63 11.56
CA TYR A 96 39.27 -67.30 11.03
C TYR A 96 38.59 -66.24 11.89
N CYS A 97 39.20 -65.06 11.95
CA CYS A 97 38.58 -63.86 12.52
C CYS A 97 38.61 -62.75 11.46
N ARG A 98 37.46 -62.14 11.22
CA ARG A 98 37.32 -61.02 10.30
C ARG A 98 36.74 -59.83 11.05
N ILE A 99 37.57 -58.80 11.18
CA ILE A 99 37.27 -57.56 11.91
C ILE A 99 36.81 -56.52 10.91
N ILE A 100 35.69 -55.87 11.20
CA ILE A 100 35.19 -54.70 10.48
C ILE A 100 35.17 -53.52 11.44
N ALA A 101 36.04 -52.56 11.18
CA ALA A 101 36.10 -51.30 11.90
C ALA A 101 35.65 -50.14 11.02
N HIS A 102 35.10 -49.10 11.64
CA HIS A 102 34.74 -47.86 10.94
C HIS A 102 35.49 -46.67 11.53
N SER A 103 35.57 -45.58 10.78
CA SER A 103 36.02 -44.31 11.33
C SER A 103 35.08 -43.80 12.42
N PRO A 104 35.55 -42.93 13.34
CA PRO A 104 34.77 -42.44 14.48
C PRO A 104 33.43 -41.78 14.10
N ASP A 105 33.37 -41.09 12.97
CA ASP A 105 32.15 -40.43 12.47
C ASP A 105 31.00 -41.39 12.13
N PHE A 106 31.25 -42.70 12.08
CA PHE A 106 30.20 -43.72 12.05
C PHE A 106 29.25 -43.62 13.26
N LEU A 107 29.75 -43.16 14.43
CA LEU A 107 28.94 -42.97 15.63
C LEU A 107 27.93 -41.83 15.50
N LEU A 108 28.06 -40.96 14.50
CA LEU A 108 27.11 -39.89 14.22
C LEU A 108 25.89 -40.39 13.42
N GLU A 109 25.90 -41.61 12.91
CA GLU A 109 24.72 -42.28 12.37
C GLU A 109 23.83 -42.81 13.52
N ASP A 110 23.58 -41.94 14.49
CA ASP A 110 22.76 -42.17 15.68
C ASP A 110 21.25 -42.16 15.38
N ASP A 111 20.41 -42.29 16.42
CA ASP A 111 18.97 -42.22 16.23
C ASP A 111 18.53 -40.83 15.74
N LYS A 112 17.59 -40.82 14.79
CA LYS A 112 17.03 -39.58 14.25
C LYS A 112 16.38 -38.76 15.37
N HIS A 113 16.77 -37.50 15.49
CA HIS A 113 16.21 -36.58 16.49
C HIS A 113 16.01 -35.18 15.93
N THR A 114 15.45 -34.30 16.77
CA THR A 114 15.18 -32.90 16.43
C THR A 114 15.89 -31.97 17.40
N THR A 115 16.56 -30.95 16.89
CA THR A 115 17.29 -29.95 17.68
C THR A 115 17.32 -28.63 16.92
N THR A 116 17.28 -27.52 17.65
CA THR A 116 17.40 -26.17 17.08
C THR A 116 18.65 -25.47 17.57
N PHE A 117 19.29 -24.74 16.67
CA PHE A 117 20.41 -23.86 16.96
C PHE A 117 20.01 -22.44 16.55
N THR A 118 20.04 -21.52 17.51
CA THR A 118 19.60 -20.14 17.33
C THR A 118 20.76 -19.21 17.64
N LEU A 119 21.08 -18.29 16.72
CA LEU A 119 22.15 -17.29 16.85
C LEU A 119 23.53 -17.90 17.19
N GLN A 120 23.89 -19.00 16.52
CA GLN A 120 25.19 -19.67 16.69
C GLN A 120 25.97 -19.68 15.38
N SER A 121 27.31 -19.65 15.47
CA SER A 121 28.17 -19.79 14.29
C SER A 121 28.19 -21.23 13.78
N LEU A 122 28.47 -21.40 12.48
CA LEU A 122 28.57 -22.72 11.87
C LEU A 122 29.54 -23.64 12.63
N ASP A 123 30.73 -23.15 12.96
CA ASP A 123 31.74 -23.94 13.69
C ASP A 123 31.24 -24.38 15.07
N ASN A 124 30.51 -23.51 15.79
CA ASN A 124 29.97 -23.84 17.11
C ASN A 124 28.87 -24.92 17.04
N ILE A 125 28.03 -24.87 16.00
CA ILE A 125 27.01 -25.88 15.73
C ILE A 125 27.68 -27.23 15.46
N ILE A 126 28.68 -27.26 14.57
CA ILE A 126 29.41 -28.48 14.24
C ILE A 126 30.17 -29.01 15.45
N ALA A 127 30.86 -28.15 16.21
CA ALA A 127 31.56 -28.56 17.43
C ALA A 127 30.60 -29.21 18.44
N THR A 128 29.38 -28.68 18.57
CA THR A 128 28.35 -29.28 19.43
C THR A 128 27.93 -30.67 18.96
N CYS A 129 27.80 -30.87 17.65
CA CYS A 129 27.48 -32.17 17.06
C CYS A 129 28.63 -33.18 17.26
N LEU A 130 29.87 -32.76 16.99
CA LEU A 130 31.06 -33.62 17.04
C LEU A 130 31.50 -33.98 18.47
N LYS A 131 31.03 -33.27 19.51
CA LYS A 131 31.24 -33.67 20.92
C LYS A 131 30.78 -35.10 21.20
N ARG A 132 29.80 -35.62 20.45
CA ARG A 132 29.28 -36.99 20.58
C ARG A 132 30.29 -38.08 20.21
N LEU A 133 31.37 -37.73 19.52
CA LEU A 133 32.43 -38.67 19.16
C LEU A 133 33.32 -39.05 20.34
N GLN A 134 33.40 -38.21 21.36
CA GLN A 134 34.31 -38.43 22.50
C GLN A 134 33.98 -39.74 23.24
N PRO A 135 34.99 -40.54 23.61
CA PRO A 135 36.43 -40.24 23.55
C PRO A 135 37.13 -40.56 22.21
N TYR A 136 36.39 -41.05 21.21
CA TYR A 136 36.95 -41.54 19.94
C TYR A 136 37.27 -40.41 18.94
N GLY A 137 38.26 -40.66 18.06
CA GLY A 137 38.52 -39.82 16.87
C GLY A 137 39.37 -38.57 17.06
N GLY A 138 40.00 -38.41 18.23
CA GLY A 138 40.94 -37.32 18.51
C GLY A 138 40.32 -35.93 18.43
N THR A 139 41.17 -34.90 18.37
CA THR A 139 40.72 -33.51 18.21
C THR A 139 40.32 -33.27 16.76
N SER A 140 39.02 -33.05 16.50
CA SER A 140 38.52 -32.66 15.17
C SER A 140 39.02 -31.27 14.75
N LEU A 141 39.30 -31.07 13.46
CA LEU A 141 39.60 -29.77 12.88
C LEU A 141 38.32 -29.16 12.33
N ILE A 142 37.85 -28.08 12.96
CA ILE A 142 36.64 -27.35 12.56
C ILE A 142 37.07 -25.94 12.19
N GLN A 143 37.10 -25.64 10.89
CA GLN A 143 37.54 -24.36 10.36
C GLN A 143 36.75 -24.03 9.09
N SER A 144 35.47 -23.69 9.21
CA SER A 144 34.68 -23.26 8.05
C SER A 144 35.24 -21.99 7.41
N ARG A 145 35.01 -21.80 6.11
CA ARG A 145 35.63 -20.72 5.32
C ARG A 145 35.23 -19.33 5.81
N ASP A 146 33.95 -19.16 6.11
CA ASP A 146 33.33 -17.87 6.47
C ASP A 146 32.75 -17.84 7.90
N ASN A 147 32.61 -19.00 8.55
CA ASN A 147 32.00 -19.19 9.87
C ASN A 147 30.80 -18.27 10.18
N PRO A 148 29.75 -18.28 9.34
CA PRO A 148 28.63 -17.35 9.49
C PRO A 148 27.87 -17.60 10.79
N VAL A 149 27.35 -16.53 11.39
CA VAL A 149 26.38 -16.62 12.50
C VAL A 149 24.99 -16.86 11.91
N LEU A 150 24.40 -18.00 12.23
CA LEU A 150 23.13 -18.45 11.65
C LEU A 150 21.98 -18.11 12.59
N LYS A 151 20.95 -17.46 12.05
CA LYS A 151 19.78 -17.01 12.84
C LYS A 151 19.00 -18.19 13.43
N TYR A 152 18.73 -19.20 12.60
CA TYR A 152 17.91 -20.34 12.99
C TYR A 152 18.19 -21.54 12.10
N ILE A 153 18.78 -22.59 12.68
CA ILE A 153 19.08 -23.86 12.02
C ILE A 153 18.36 -24.98 12.77
N VAL A 154 17.80 -25.92 12.02
CA VAL A 154 17.05 -27.04 12.58
C VAL A 154 17.61 -28.34 12.05
N GLN A 155 18.03 -29.22 12.95
CA GLN A 155 18.14 -30.66 12.69
C GLN A 155 16.74 -31.24 12.91
N TYR A 156 16.12 -31.82 11.89
CA TYR A 156 14.73 -32.29 11.98
C TYR A 156 14.59 -33.72 11.49
N LYS A 157 14.35 -34.67 12.42
CA LYS A 157 14.24 -36.11 12.14
C LYS A 157 15.45 -36.64 11.34
N GLU A 158 16.64 -36.14 11.66
CA GLU A 158 17.92 -36.51 11.04
C GLU A 158 18.85 -37.11 12.09
N THR A 159 19.73 -38.03 11.66
CA THR A 159 20.91 -38.40 12.47
C THR A 159 21.86 -37.23 12.55
N THR A 160 22.73 -37.19 13.56
CA THR A 160 23.76 -36.14 13.68
C THR A 160 24.67 -36.11 12.44
N GLY A 161 24.99 -37.28 11.89
CA GLY A 161 25.82 -37.44 10.69
C GLY A 161 25.13 -36.89 9.44
N GLN A 162 23.84 -37.20 9.25
CA GLN A 162 23.03 -36.62 8.17
C GLN A 162 23.02 -35.09 8.25
N PHE A 163 22.81 -34.55 9.45
CA PHE A 163 22.81 -33.11 9.68
C PHE A 163 24.17 -32.46 9.33
N VAL A 164 25.28 -32.99 9.84
CA VAL A 164 26.62 -32.44 9.55
C VAL A 164 26.95 -32.51 8.06
N LYS A 165 26.65 -33.63 7.39
CA LYS A 165 26.81 -33.77 5.93
C LYS A 165 25.98 -32.76 5.16
N ARG A 166 24.73 -32.51 5.58
CA ARG A 166 23.88 -31.48 4.99
C ARG A 166 24.47 -30.08 5.17
N MET A 167 25.00 -29.77 6.34
CA MET A 167 25.65 -28.48 6.60
C MET A 167 26.90 -28.31 5.74
N ALA A 168 27.74 -29.34 5.63
CA ALA A 168 28.89 -29.34 4.72
C ALA A 168 28.48 -29.08 3.27
N ALA A 169 27.47 -29.79 2.76
CA ALA A 169 26.96 -29.64 1.39
C ALA A 169 26.30 -28.26 1.13
N ARG A 170 25.61 -27.69 2.12
CA ARG A 170 24.96 -26.37 2.01
C ARG A 170 25.97 -25.22 1.93
N PHE A 171 27.01 -25.28 2.75
CA PHE A 171 28.02 -24.21 2.87
C PHE A 171 29.27 -24.44 2.02
N GLY A 172 29.40 -25.61 1.37
CA GLY A 172 30.55 -25.93 0.53
C GLY A 172 31.82 -26.26 1.31
N GLU A 173 31.64 -26.86 2.49
CA GLU A 173 32.73 -27.17 3.41
C GLU A 173 33.16 -28.63 3.26
N TRP A 174 34.47 -28.90 3.32
CA TRP A 174 34.94 -30.28 3.28
C TRP A 174 34.52 -31.02 4.52
N TYR A 175 34.05 -32.26 4.37
CA TYR A 175 33.74 -33.13 5.49
C TYR A 175 34.24 -34.55 5.22
N PHE A 176 35.28 -34.97 5.95
CA PHE A 176 35.86 -36.30 5.86
C PHE A 176 36.78 -36.60 7.05
N TYR A 177 37.04 -37.88 7.31
CA TYR A 177 38.01 -38.31 8.31
C TYR A 177 39.36 -38.59 7.65
N ASN A 178 40.44 -37.86 7.97
CA ASN A 178 41.72 -38.06 7.26
C ASN A 178 42.50 -39.33 7.68
N GLY A 179 41.91 -40.15 8.56
CA GLY A 179 42.54 -41.33 9.16
C GLY A 179 42.94 -41.11 10.62
N GLN A 180 43.06 -39.86 11.08
CA GLN A 180 43.39 -39.54 12.48
C GLN A 180 42.44 -38.49 13.08
N GLN A 181 42.06 -37.48 12.30
CA GLN A 181 41.18 -36.38 12.69
C GLN A 181 40.01 -36.25 11.72
N LEU A 182 38.85 -35.86 12.26
CA LEU A 182 37.70 -35.44 11.45
C LEU A 182 37.90 -33.99 11.01
N ILE A 183 37.72 -33.73 9.72
CA ILE A 183 37.89 -32.43 9.08
C ILE A 183 36.51 -31.87 8.75
N PHE A 184 36.22 -30.64 9.17
CA PHE A 184 35.09 -29.83 8.71
C PHE A 184 35.59 -28.44 8.28
N GLY A 185 35.52 -28.13 6.99
CA GLY A 185 35.90 -26.83 6.43
C GLY A 185 37.23 -26.80 5.69
N GLN A 186 38.05 -25.78 5.93
CA GLN A 186 39.34 -25.61 5.28
C GLN A 186 40.34 -26.68 5.72
N TYR A 187 41.04 -27.24 4.74
CA TYR A 187 42.07 -28.25 4.91
C TYR A 187 43.29 -27.87 4.05
N THR A 188 44.50 -28.19 4.51
CA THR A 188 45.74 -28.02 3.73
C THR A 188 46.22 -29.39 3.26
N PRO A 189 45.98 -29.76 1.99
CA PRO A 189 46.34 -31.07 1.45
C PRO A 189 47.86 -31.30 1.39
N GLY A 190 48.30 -32.50 1.77
CA GLY A 190 49.63 -32.99 1.40
C GLY A 190 49.75 -33.15 -0.11
N LYS A 191 50.96 -33.01 -0.69
CA LYS A 191 51.18 -33.18 -2.14
C LYS A 191 52.07 -34.38 -2.43
N THR A 192 51.59 -35.32 -3.24
CA THR A 192 52.35 -36.48 -3.74
C THR A 192 52.49 -36.44 -5.25
N ILE A 193 53.68 -36.71 -5.78
CA ILE A 193 53.91 -36.81 -7.23
C ILE A 193 53.79 -38.27 -7.67
N LEU A 194 52.88 -38.53 -8.61
CA LEU A 194 52.61 -39.84 -9.18
C LEU A 194 53.04 -39.86 -10.65
N VAL A 195 54.04 -40.67 -10.96
CA VAL A 195 54.63 -40.82 -12.29
C VAL A 195 54.21 -42.16 -12.87
N HIS A 196 53.51 -42.13 -14.02
CA HIS A 196 53.04 -43.31 -14.74
C HIS A 196 54.21 -44.25 -15.06
N ARG A 197 54.01 -45.56 -14.85
CA ARG A 197 55.01 -46.65 -14.96
C ARG A 197 56.12 -46.65 -13.90
N HIS A 198 56.13 -45.70 -12.97
CA HIS A 198 57.05 -45.70 -11.82
C HIS A 198 56.34 -46.09 -10.53
N ASN A 199 55.58 -45.17 -9.94
CA ASN A 199 54.80 -45.38 -8.71
C ASN A 199 53.28 -45.36 -8.95
N LEU A 200 52.85 -44.89 -10.14
CA LEU A 200 51.49 -44.98 -10.67
C LEU A 200 51.43 -46.12 -11.69
N VAL A 201 50.56 -47.11 -11.44
CA VAL A 201 50.40 -48.32 -12.26
C VAL A 201 49.61 -47.99 -13.53
N ASP A 202 48.45 -47.39 -13.35
CA ASP A 202 47.55 -46.96 -14.42
C ASP A 202 46.73 -45.76 -13.94
N PHE A 203 46.20 -44.99 -14.89
CA PHE A 203 45.21 -43.96 -14.62
C PHE A 203 44.31 -43.72 -15.83
N ASN A 204 43.13 -43.17 -15.59
CA ASN A 204 42.22 -42.63 -16.60
C ASN A 204 41.67 -41.28 -16.12
N ILE A 205 41.54 -40.34 -17.04
CA ILE A 205 40.89 -39.04 -16.81
C ILE A 205 39.58 -39.06 -17.60
N SER A 206 38.46 -39.06 -16.89
CA SER A 206 37.11 -39.05 -17.47
C SER A 206 36.58 -37.62 -17.51
N LEU A 207 36.03 -37.21 -18.66
CA LEU A 207 35.46 -35.90 -18.90
C LEU A 207 33.96 -36.05 -19.18
N GLN A 208 33.12 -35.28 -18.49
CA GLN A 208 31.67 -35.30 -18.65
C GLN A 208 31.06 -33.90 -18.52
N THR A 209 30.00 -33.60 -19.27
CA THR A 209 29.29 -32.32 -19.17
C THR A 209 28.17 -32.42 -18.14
N THR A 210 27.89 -31.32 -17.44
CA THR A 210 26.76 -31.20 -16.52
C THR A 210 26.10 -29.84 -16.63
N ALA A 211 24.78 -29.79 -16.45
CA ALA A 211 24.05 -28.53 -16.44
C ALA A 211 24.50 -27.67 -15.26
N GLY A 212 25.06 -26.49 -15.55
CA GLY A 212 25.56 -25.55 -14.53
C GLY A 212 24.99 -24.13 -14.65
N ASN A 213 24.02 -23.93 -15.55
CA ASN A 213 23.38 -22.64 -15.78
C ASN A 213 22.09 -22.54 -14.96
N SER A 214 22.18 -21.90 -13.79
CA SER A 214 21.03 -21.69 -12.90
C SER A 214 20.99 -20.29 -12.30
N SER A 215 19.79 -19.80 -12.05
CA SER A 215 19.48 -18.58 -11.31
C SER A 215 18.78 -18.94 -10.01
N LEU A 216 19.39 -18.59 -8.89
CA LEU A 216 18.82 -18.77 -7.55
C LEU A 216 18.06 -17.49 -7.18
N GLN A 217 16.80 -17.63 -6.75
CA GLN A 217 15.94 -16.50 -6.41
C GLN A 217 15.40 -16.61 -4.99
N HIS A 218 15.33 -15.48 -4.30
CA HIS A 218 14.76 -15.41 -2.95
C HIS A 218 13.87 -14.17 -2.80
N TYR A 219 12.70 -14.34 -2.19
CA TYR A 219 11.85 -13.21 -1.84
C TYR A 219 12.18 -12.70 -0.43
N ALA A 220 12.94 -11.61 -0.35
CA ALA A 220 13.24 -10.93 0.90
C ALA A 220 12.02 -10.11 1.32
N TYR A 221 11.18 -10.68 2.20
CA TYR A 221 9.90 -10.07 2.55
C TYR A 221 10.03 -8.77 3.37
N THR A 222 11.12 -8.58 4.14
CA THR A 222 11.34 -7.36 4.94
C THR A 222 11.49 -6.11 4.05
N PRO A 223 12.35 -6.10 3.01
CA PRO A 223 12.36 -5.02 2.01
C PRO A 223 11.28 -5.16 0.94
N GLY A 224 10.58 -6.30 0.87
CA GLY A 224 9.56 -6.59 -0.15
C GLY A 224 10.13 -6.80 -1.56
N GLN A 225 11.33 -7.36 -1.67
CA GLN A 225 12.09 -7.44 -2.93
C GLN A 225 12.40 -8.88 -3.35
N MET A 226 12.40 -9.13 -4.66
CA MET A 226 12.96 -10.35 -5.25
C MET A 226 14.46 -10.16 -5.47
N LEU A 227 15.25 -11.00 -4.82
CA LEU A 227 16.70 -11.09 -5.00
C LEU A 227 17.02 -12.27 -5.91
N ALA A 228 18.07 -12.15 -6.71
CA ALA A 228 18.51 -13.19 -7.63
C ALA A 228 20.03 -13.24 -7.72
N SER A 229 20.57 -14.44 -7.94
CA SER A 229 21.99 -14.65 -8.26
C SER A 229 22.15 -15.68 -9.35
N ASN A 230 23.03 -15.40 -10.31
CA ASN A 230 23.29 -16.28 -11.46
C ASN A 230 24.60 -17.03 -11.25
N ALA A 231 24.53 -18.36 -11.21
CA ALA A 231 25.66 -19.26 -10.98
C ALA A 231 26.84 -19.02 -11.95
N GLY A 232 26.54 -18.67 -13.21
CA GLY A 232 27.54 -18.53 -14.28
C GLY A 232 28.34 -17.21 -14.31
N ALA A 233 28.01 -16.22 -13.47
CA ALA A 233 28.67 -14.90 -13.46
C ALA A 233 29.91 -14.83 -12.56
N VAL A 234 30.15 -15.86 -11.72
CA VAL A 234 31.24 -15.87 -10.76
C VAL A 234 32.54 -16.35 -11.44
N PRO A 235 33.61 -15.52 -11.49
CA PRO A 235 34.87 -15.91 -12.11
C PRO A 235 35.52 -17.06 -11.35
N LEU A 236 35.85 -18.14 -12.05
CA LEU A 236 36.66 -19.24 -11.52
C LEU A 236 38.08 -19.05 -12.05
N SER A 237 39.04 -18.84 -11.15
CA SER A 237 40.44 -18.61 -11.50
C SER A 237 41.11 -19.87 -12.06
N ASN A 238 41.80 -19.75 -13.20
CA ASN A 238 42.83 -20.66 -13.73
C ASN A 238 42.58 -22.16 -13.50
N GLY A 239 41.48 -22.70 -14.06
CA GLY A 239 41.21 -24.13 -14.04
C GLY A 239 42.13 -24.94 -14.97
N ASN A 240 42.31 -26.21 -14.65
CA ASN A 240 43.02 -27.22 -15.44
C ASN A 240 42.47 -27.18 -16.88
N SER A 241 43.32 -27.41 -17.88
CA SER A 241 42.93 -27.40 -19.29
C SER A 241 41.73 -28.31 -19.57
N TYR A 242 41.63 -29.46 -18.90
CA TYR A 242 40.47 -30.35 -18.99
C TYR A 242 39.19 -29.68 -18.48
N THR A 243 39.24 -29.10 -17.28
CA THR A 243 38.10 -28.42 -16.65
C THR A 243 37.61 -27.23 -17.47
N THR A 244 38.55 -26.42 -17.97
CA THR A 244 38.23 -25.25 -18.81
C THR A 244 37.57 -25.68 -20.12
N HIS A 245 38.07 -26.73 -20.76
CA HIS A 245 37.50 -27.26 -21.99
C HIS A 245 36.07 -27.78 -21.80
N VAL A 246 35.85 -28.63 -20.79
CA VAL A 246 34.53 -29.23 -20.54
C VAL A 246 33.52 -28.18 -20.08
N LYS A 247 33.93 -27.20 -19.27
CA LYS A 247 33.08 -26.06 -18.87
C LYS A 247 32.54 -25.31 -20.10
N ASN A 248 33.42 -25.00 -21.07
CA ASN A 248 33.02 -24.30 -22.29
C ASN A 248 32.01 -25.11 -23.10
N ILE A 249 32.26 -26.41 -23.30
CA ILE A 249 31.31 -27.32 -23.96
C ILE A 249 29.99 -27.40 -23.18
N SER A 250 30.03 -27.49 -21.85
CA SER A 250 28.82 -27.55 -21.02
C SER A 250 27.96 -26.30 -21.18
N ASN A 251 28.57 -25.13 -21.25
CA ASN A 251 27.86 -23.87 -21.49
C ASN A 251 27.24 -23.82 -22.90
N GLU A 252 27.87 -24.44 -23.90
CA GLU A 252 27.33 -24.54 -25.26
C GLU A 252 26.15 -25.51 -25.36
N LEU A 253 26.18 -26.63 -24.62
CA LEU A 253 25.13 -27.65 -24.61
C LEU A 253 23.92 -27.23 -23.76
N TYR A 254 24.15 -26.67 -22.57
CA TYR A 254 23.12 -26.33 -21.59
C TYR A 254 22.81 -24.83 -21.57
N ARG A 255 22.22 -24.33 -22.66
CA ARG A 255 21.93 -22.89 -22.86
C ARG A 255 20.77 -22.36 -22.03
N HIS A 256 19.85 -23.23 -21.61
CA HIS A 256 18.70 -22.85 -20.80
C HIS A 256 19.11 -22.64 -19.35
N SER A 257 18.76 -21.47 -18.79
CA SER A 257 18.99 -21.18 -17.38
C SER A 257 17.80 -21.70 -16.55
N ALA A 258 18.07 -22.58 -15.60
CA ALA A 258 17.08 -23.08 -14.66
C ALA A 258 16.87 -22.08 -13.51
N LEU A 259 15.62 -21.82 -13.13
CA LEU A 259 15.27 -20.89 -12.05
C LEU A 259 14.85 -21.66 -10.81
N TYR A 260 15.53 -21.42 -9.68
CA TYR A 260 15.26 -22.09 -8.41
C TYR A 260 14.87 -21.07 -7.35
N LYS A 261 13.72 -21.30 -6.69
CA LYS A 261 13.35 -20.54 -5.49
C LYS A 261 14.12 -21.09 -4.28
N MET A 262 14.88 -20.23 -3.62
CA MET A 262 15.60 -20.53 -2.40
C MET A 262 14.69 -20.33 -1.19
N ASN A 263 14.42 -21.45 -0.52
CA ASN A 263 13.64 -21.52 0.71
C ASN A 263 14.57 -21.70 1.92
N TYR A 264 15.63 -20.89 2.03
CA TYR A 264 16.50 -20.83 3.22
C TYR A 264 16.21 -19.59 4.06
N GLY A 265 16.49 -19.69 5.36
CA GLY A 265 16.52 -18.53 6.25
C GLY A 265 17.85 -17.79 6.08
N PHE A 266 17.79 -16.56 5.57
CA PHE A 266 18.96 -15.71 5.35
C PHE A 266 19.18 -14.71 6.48
N THR A 267 20.40 -14.21 6.64
CA THR A 267 20.67 -13.08 7.54
C THR A 267 20.37 -11.73 6.86
N GLU A 268 20.74 -10.62 7.49
CA GLU A 268 20.56 -9.27 6.93
C GLU A 268 21.38 -9.04 5.66
N SER A 269 22.41 -9.86 5.41
CA SER A 269 23.23 -9.83 4.19
C SER A 269 22.72 -10.81 3.11
N THR A 270 21.41 -10.82 2.87
CA THR A 270 20.71 -11.83 2.05
C THR A 270 21.29 -11.98 0.63
N GLN A 271 21.61 -10.88 -0.07
CA GLN A 271 22.18 -10.94 -1.42
C GLN A 271 23.56 -11.61 -1.44
N ALA A 272 24.44 -11.21 -0.51
CA ALA A 272 25.79 -11.78 -0.42
C ALA A 272 25.77 -13.27 -0.08
N GLU A 273 24.87 -13.71 0.80
CA GLU A 273 24.66 -15.13 1.08
C GLU A 273 24.12 -15.89 -0.14
N LEU A 274 23.17 -15.32 -0.87
CA LEU A 274 22.62 -15.92 -2.09
C LEU A 274 23.71 -16.08 -3.18
N ASP A 275 24.55 -15.05 -3.37
CA ASP A 275 25.68 -15.08 -4.30
C ASP A 275 26.70 -16.14 -3.92
N LYS A 276 26.99 -16.29 -2.62
CA LYS A 276 27.87 -17.35 -2.12
C LYS A 276 27.30 -18.74 -2.38
N ILE A 277 26.02 -18.97 -2.09
CA ILE A 277 25.38 -20.26 -2.37
C ILE A 277 25.44 -20.58 -3.88
N ALA A 278 25.15 -19.60 -4.74
CA ALA A 278 25.25 -19.77 -6.19
C ALA A 278 26.68 -20.12 -6.64
N ALA A 279 27.70 -19.43 -6.09
CA ALA A 279 29.10 -19.68 -6.40
C ALA A 279 29.55 -21.09 -5.98
N VAL A 280 29.22 -21.48 -4.75
CA VAL A 280 29.60 -22.79 -4.19
C VAL A 280 28.85 -23.91 -4.90
N GLN A 281 27.57 -23.72 -5.24
CA GLN A 281 26.81 -24.68 -6.03
C GLN A 281 27.46 -24.90 -7.41
N HIS A 282 27.78 -23.80 -8.10
CA HIS A 282 28.44 -23.86 -9.41
C HIS A 282 29.80 -24.55 -9.32
N GLN A 283 30.62 -24.21 -8.32
CA GLN A 283 31.92 -24.85 -8.10
C GLN A 283 31.76 -26.36 -7.85
N GLY A 284 30.85 -26.78 -6.98
CA GLY A 284 30.60 -28.19 -6.67
C GLY A 284 30.19 -28.99 -7.91
N GLN A 285 29.30 -28.45 -8.74
CA GLN A 285 28.87 -29.07 -10.01
C GLN A 285 30.02 -29.22 -11.01
N LEU A 286 30.81 -28.16 -11.20
CA LEU A 286 31.94 -28.20 -12.14
C LEU A 286 33.07 -29.11 -11.67
N SER A 287 33.28 -29.24 -10.35
CA SER A 287 34.31 -30.10 -9.77
C SER A 287 34.16 -31.58 -10.17
N GLN A 288 32.95 -32.00 -10.53
CA GLN A 288 32.62 -33.37 -10.93
C GLN A 288 32.68 -33.61 -12.44
N MET A 289 32.97 -32.57 -13.25
CA MET A 289 33.07 -32.71 -14.72
C MET A 289 34.34 -33.45 -15.17
N VAL A 290 35.38 -33.45 -14.33
CA VAL A 290 36.63 -34.14 -14.59
C VAL A 290 36.94 -35.02 -13.41
N VAL A 291 37.06 -36.33 -13.65
CA VAL A 291 37.35 -37.32 -12.62
C VAL A 291 38.58 -38.12 -13.04
N LEU A 292 39.60 -38.10 -12.21
CA LEU A 292 40.78 -38.95 -12.33
C LEU A 292 40.55 -40.22 -11.52
N ARG A 293 40.74 -41.39 -12.14
CA ARG A 293 40.83 -42.67 -11.44
C ARG A 293 42.18 -43.29 -11.71
N GLY A 294 42.87 -43.78 -10.68
CA GLY A 294 44.18 -44.38 -10.84
C GLY A 294 44.48 -45.48 -9.84
N CYS A 295 45.47 -46.28 -10.17
CA CYS A 295 46.01 -47.34 -9.32
C CYS A 295 47.47 -47.03 -9.01
N SER A 296 47.85 -47.02 -7.72
CA SER A 296 49.24 -46.74 -7.33
C SER A 296 49.79 -47.77 -6.33
N LYS A 297 51.11 -47.79 -6.18
CA LYS A 297 51.82 -48.60 -5.18
C LYS A 297 52.33 -47.76 -4.00
N VAL A 298 51.90 -46.50 -3.89
CA VAL A 298 52.34 -45.57 -2.83
C VAL A 298 51.52 -45.83 -1.55
N PRO A 299 52.14 -46.31 -0.44
CA PRO A 299 51.41 -46.71 0.75
C PRO A 299 50.77 -45.56 1.52
N PHE A 300 51.35 -44.36 1.45
CA PHE A 300 51.01 -43.22 2.31
C PHE A 300 50.04 -42.20 1.68
N LEU A 301 49.35 -42.53 0.59
CA LEU A 301 48.28 -41.67 0.06
C LEU A 301 47.14 -41.56 1.09
N ARG A 302 46.52 -40.37 1.19
CA ARG A 302 45.41 -40.11 2.12
C ARG A 302 44.24 -39.46 1.40
N ILE A 303 43.04 -39.69 1.91
CA ILE A 303 41.85 -38.97 1.47
C ILE A 303 42.04 -37.46 1.70
N GLY A 304 41.59 -36.63 0.75
CA GLY A 304 41.75 -35.18 0.81
C GLY A 304 43.12 -34.64 0.38
N ASP A 305 44.13 -35.48 0.21
CA ASP A 305 45.46 -35.05 -0.26
C ASP A 305 45.51 -34.83 -1.78
N ARG A 306 46.48 -34.04 -2.22
CA ARG A 306 46.72 -33.66 -3.62
C ARG A 306 47.70 -34.63 -4.28
N VAL A 307 47.34 -35.15 -5.45
CA VAL A 307 48.21 -35.94 -6.32
C VAL A 307 48.52 -35.16 -7.61
N SER A 308 49.79 -35.16 -8.01
CA SER A 308 50.26 -34.57 -9.26
C SER A 308 50.54 -35.69 -10.25
N ILE A 309 49.85 -35.72 -11.39
CA ILE A 309 49.98 -36.81 -12.37
C ILE A 309 50.96 -36.40 -13.46
N GLN A 310 51.99 -37.24 -13.66
CA GLN A 310 53.03 -37.02 -14.64
C GLN A 310 53.24 -38.27 -15.50
N GLU A 311 53.51 -38.05 -16.78
CA GLU A 311 53.99 -39.08 -17.70
C GLU A 311 55.43 -38.79 -18.13
N GLN A 312 56.22 -39.85 -18.23
CA GLN A 312 57.53 -39.81 -18.87
C GLN A 312 57.42 -40.65 -20.15
N LEU A 313 57.07 -40.04 -21.31
CA LEU A 313 57.42 -40.45 -22.69
C LEU A 313 56.49 -39.81 -23.76
N PRO A 314 57.03 -39.24 -24.88
CA PRO A 314 58.43 -38.91 -25.19
C PRO A 314 58.90 -37.56 -24.60
N ALA A 315 58.00 -36.76 -24.03
CA ALA A 315 58.30 -35.57 -23.23
C ALA A 315 57.66 -35.72 -21.85
N ALA A 316 58.19 -35.05 -20.83
CA ALA A 316 57.54 -35.00 -19.52
C ALA A 316 56.23 -34.21 -19.65
N THR A 317 55.09 -34.90 -19.54
CA THR A 317 53.76 -34.27 -19.60
C THR A 317 53.16 -34.27 -18.20
N SER A 318 52.71 -33.09 -17.74
CA SER A 318 51.94 -32.95 -16.51
C SER A 318 50.46 -32.87 -16.85
N HIS A 319 49.64 -33.67 -16.17
CA HIS A 319 48.18 -33.62 -16.29
C HIS A 319 47.54 -32.72 -15.25
N GLY A 320 48.37 -32.02 -14.47
CA GLY A 320 47.94 -31.15 -13.39
C GLY A 320 47.81 -31.89 -12.06
N ASP A 321 47.19 -31.20 -11.12
CA ASP A 321 47.03 -31.69 -9.76
C ASP A 321 45.55 -31.96 -9.43
N PHE A 322 45.31 -33.00 -8.66
CA PHE A 322 43.98 -33.51 -8.31
C PHE A 322 43.89 -33.79 -6.81
N ILE A 323 42.73 -33.61 -6.18
CA ILE A 323 42.45 -33.95 -4.78
C ILE A 323 41.75 -35.30 -4.71
N ILE A 324 42.28 -36.22 -3.89
CA ILE A 324 41.71 -37.56 -3.69
C ILE A 324 40.37 -37.46 -2.95
N THR A 325 39.30 -37.93 -3.58
CA THR A 325 37.92 -37.95 -3.05
C THR A 325 37.46 -39.33 -2.60
N SER A 326 38.09 -40.40 -3.12
CA SER A 326 37.88 -41.78 -2.67
C SER A 326 39.18 -42.56 -2.80
N LEU A 327 39.43 -43.47 -1.86
CA LEU A 327 40.67 -44.24 -1.77
C LEU A 327 40.39 -45.63 -1.19
N SER A 328 40.86 -46.66 -1.88
CA SER A 328 40.76 -48.06 -1.46
C SER A 328 42.14 -48.67 -1.42
N HIS A 329 42.61 -49.00 -0.22
CA HIS A 329 43.89 -49.68 0.00
C HIS A 329 43.67 -51.17 0.14
N THR A 330 44.52 -51.97 -0.52
CA THR A 330 44.53 -53.43 -0.38
C THR A 330 45.93 -53.91 -0.07
N CYS A 331 46.07 -54.73 0.96
CA CYS A 331 47.32 -55.40 1.31
C CYS A 331 47.09 -56.90 1.53
N THR A 332 47.98 -57.73 1.00
CA THR A 332 47.95 -59.20 1.17
C THR A 332 48.93 -59.64 2.24
N ALA A 333 48.80 -60.89 2.72
CA ALA A 333 49.72 -61.50 3.70
C ALA A 333 51.21 -61.41 3.35
N HIS A 334 51.56 -61.35 2.06
CA HIS A 334 52.94 -61.27 1.57
C HIS A 334 53.45 -59.82 1.42
N GLY A 335 52.73 -58.82 1.94
CA GLY A 335 53.10 -57.41 1.87
C GLY A 335 52.90 -56.76 0.50
N MET A 336 52.22 -57.44 -0.45
CA MET A 336 51.86 -56.85 -1.73
C MET A 336 50.75 -55.82 -1.51
N TYR A 337 51.09 -54.56 -1.78
CA TYR A 337 50.21 -53.42 -1.61
C TYR A 337 49.84 -52.79 -2.96
N SER A 338 48.59 -52.36 -3.04
CA SER A 338 48.08 -51.46 -4.08
C SER A 338 46.97 -50.59 -3.51
N ASN A 339 46.78 -49.42 -4.09
CA ASN A 339 45.57 -48.64 -3.89
C ASN A 339 44.90 -48.28 -5.21
N GLN A 340 43.59 -48.06 -5.13
CA GLN A 340 42.80 -47.43 -6.16
C GLN A 340 42.27 -46.12 -5.61
N PHE A 341 42.41 -45.04 -6.36
CA PHE A 341 41.95 -43.71 -5.95
C PHE A 341 41.09 -43.07 -7.02
N GLU A 342 40.15 -42.25 -6.56
CA GLU A 342 39.40 -41.29 -7.37
C GLU A 342 39.77 -39.89 -6.90
N ALA A 343 39.94 -38.95 -7.83
CA ALA A 343 40.34 -37.59 -7.54
C ALA A 343 39.72 -36.59 -8.52
N ILE A 344 39.54 -35.34 -8.06
CA ILE A 344 39.00 -34.23 -8.86
C ILE A 344 40.04 -33.10 -9.01
N PRO A 345 40.01 -32.27 -10.07
CA PRO A 345 40.98 -31.19 -10.25
C PRO A 345 41.11 -30.27 -9.02
N ALA A 346 42.34 -30.01 -8.58
CA ALA A 346 42.60 -29.32 -7.31
C ALA A 346 42.25 -27.82 -7.32
N ASP A 347 42.24 -27.18 -8.49
CA ASP A 347 41.89 -25.76 -8.67
C ASP A 347 40.39 -25.46 -8.55
N LEU A 348 39.56 -26.46 -8.83
CA LEU A 348 38.11 -26.38 -8.74
C LEU A 348 37.54 -27.36 -7.72
N ALA A 349 38.40 -27.98 -6.92
CA ALA A 349 37.98 -28.91 -5.90
C ALA A 349 37.08 -28.21 -4.90
N GLY A 350 35.84 -28.68 -4.84
CA GLY A 350 34.86 -28.31 -3.84
C GLY A 350 34.04 -29.56 -3.51
N PRO A 351 33.54 -29.68 -2.28
CA PRO A 351 32.64 -30.78 -1.93
C PRO A 351 31.37 -30.72 -2.78
N ALA A 352 30.74 -31.87 -2.99
CA ALA A 352 29.45 -31.94 -3.66
C ALA A 352 28.42 -31.12 -2.86
N THR A 353 27.70 -30.25 -3.57
CA THR A 353 26.67 -29.40 -3.01
C THR A 353 25.28 -29.85 -3.44
N ASP A 354 24.32 -29.68 -2.54
CA ASP A 354 22.91 -29.91 -2.84
C ASP A 354 22.06 -28.86 -2.12
N ILE A 355 21.50 -27.93 -2.89
CA ILE A 355 20.65 -26.85 -2.39
C ILE A 355 19.22 -27.28 -2.04
N HIS A 356 18.86 -28.54 -2.30
CA HIS A 356 17.56 -29.12 -2.00
C HIS A 356 17.60 -30.18 -0.89
N ASN A 357 18.80 -30.49 -0.40
CA ASN A 357 19.01 -31.44 0.68
C ASN A 357 18.72 -30.78 2.03
N TYR A 358 17.44 -30.53 2.32
CA TYR A 358 16.96 -30.15 3.66
C TYR A 358 15.80 -31.06 4.08
N PRO A 359 15.67 -31.36 5.38
CA PRO A 359 14.60 -32.21 5.87
C PRO A 359 13.23 -31.54 5.65
N ARG A 360 12.20 -32.34 5.41
CA ARG A 360 10.82 -31.85 5.27
C ARG A 360 10.11 -31.93 6.61
N CYS A 361 9.42 -30.85 6.96
CA CYS A 361 8.71 -30.65 8.21
C CYS A 361 7.23 -30.43 7.94
N GLU A 362 6.40 -31.27 8.54
CA GLU A 362 4.96 -31.11 8.57
C GLU A 362 4.53 -29.89 9.40
N SER A 363 3.30 -29.41 9.22
CA SER A 363 2.76 -28.34 10.08
C SER A 363 2.58 -28.83 11.52
N GLN A 364 2.79 -27.95 12.50
CA GLN A 364 2.75 -28.31 13.93
C GLN A 364 2.23 -27.18 14.80
N SER A 365 1.76 -27.54 16.00
CA SER A 365 1.41 -26.58 17.06
C SER A 365 2.66 -26.01 17.74
N ALA A 366 2.60 -24.72 18.03
CA ALA A 366 3.60 -23.97 18.81
C ALA A 366 2.91 -22.99 19.76
N VAL A 367 3.67 -22.48 20.73
CA VAL A 367 3.19 -21.46 21.68
C VAL A 367 3.84 -20.13 21.36
N VAL A 368 3.05 -19.05 21.33
CA VAL A 368 3.56 -17.69 21.15
C VAL A 368 4.38 -17.29 22.37
N THR A 369 5.63 -16.86 22.13
CA THR A 369 6.55 -16.40 23.18
C THR A 369 6.75 -14.89 23.16
N ASP A 370 6.53 -14.24 22.02
CA ASP A 370 6.69 -12.80 21.85
C ASP A 370 5.81 -12.32 20.70
N ASN A 371 5.15 -11.18 20.87
CA ASN A 371 4.28 -10.56 19.86
C ASN A 371 4.58 -9.06 19.64
N ASN A 372 5.65 -8.54 20.24
CA ASN A 372 6.07 -7.14 20.09
C ASN A 372 7.09 -6.99 18.95
N ASP A 373 6.61 -7.08 17.71
CA ASP A 373 7.46 -7.05 16.51
C ASP A 373 8.14 -5.68 16.31
N PRO A 374 9.49 -5.58 16.40
CA PRO A 374 10.21 -4.32 16.29
C PRO A 374 10.14 -3.67 14.91
N GLU A 375 9.82 -4.42 13.86
CA GLU A 375 9.68 -3.90 12.49
C GLU A 375 8.22 -3.56 12.13
N ASN A 376 7.27 -3.72 13.08
CA ASN A 376 5.84 -3.46 12.87
C ASN A 376 5.22 -4.27 11.70
N LEU A 377 5.72 -5.48 11.43
CA LEU A 377 5.19 -6.37 10.39
C LEU A 377 4.09 -7.32 10.89
N GLY A 378 3.73 -7.24 12.18
CA GLY A 378 2.72 -8.11 12.80
C GLY A 378 3.18 -9.55 12.98
N ARG A 379 4.50 -9.78 13.12
CA ARG A 379 5.08 -11.11 13.34
C ARG A 379 5.03 -11.53 14.80
N VAL A 380 5.19 -12.82 15.05
CA VAL A 380 5.35 -13.39 16.40
C VAL A 380 6.57 -14.31 16.47
N LYS A 381 7.16 -14.44 17.65
CA LYS A 381 8.07 -15.56 17.96
C LYS A 381 7.26 -16.66 18.60
N VAL A 382 7.60 -17.90 18.26
CA VAL A 382 6.95 -19.08 18.83
C VAL A 382 7.99 -20.05 19.39
N ARG A 383 7.54 -20.99 20.21
CA ARG A 383 8.31 -22.13 20.67
C ARG A 383 7.55 -23.41 20.36
N PHE A 384 8.16 -24.30 19.58
CA PHE A 384 7.61 -25.62 19.29
C PHE A 384 7.65 -26.51 20.52
N ARG A 385 6.75 -27.50 20.59
CA ARG A 385 6.60 -28.39 21.76
C ARG A 385 7.84 -29.26 22.03
N TRP A 386 8.65 -29.52 21.01
CA TRP A 386 9.90 -30.27 21.12
C TRP A 386 11.12 -29.38 21.43
N GLN A 387 10.99 -28.05 21.40
CA GLN A 387 12.05 -27.14 21.81
C GLN A 387 12.07 -26.99 23.33
N GLN A 388 13.17 -27.42 23.96
CA GLN A 388 13.33 -27.30 25.41
C GLN A 388 13.61 -25.86 25.86
N GLN A 389 14.32 -25.08 25.05
CA GLN A 389 14.71 -23.69 25.35
C GLN A 389 14.74 -22.85 24.06
N GLY A 390 14.68 -21.53 24.21
CA GLY A 390 14.69 -20.56 23.11
C GLY A 390 13.34 -20.42 22.40
N SER A 391 13.37 -19.69 21.29
CA SER A 391 12.23 -19.46 20.40
C SER A 391 12.70 -19.43 18.95
N THR A 392 11.75 -19.45 18.02
CA THR A 392 11.99 -19.13 16.62
C THR A 392 12.43 -17.66 16.45
N PRO A 393 12.92 -17.28 15.25
CA PRO A 393 12.89 -15.91 14.77
C PRO A 393 11.46 -15.36 14.68
N TRP A 394 11.32 -14.10 14.30
CA TRP A 394 10.03 -13.49 13.98
C TRP A 394 9.38 -14.16 12.77
N LEU A 395 8.17 -14.68 12.98
CA LEU A 395 7.40 -15.42 11.99
C LEU A 395 6.23 -14.59 11.48
N ARG A 396 6.06 -14.56 10.15
CA ARG A 396 4.87 -13.95 9.53
C ARG A 396 3.62 -14.75 9.89
N ILE A 397 2.50 -14.04 10.01
CA ILE A 397 1.18 -14.62 10.27
C ILE A 397 0.33 -14.48 9.02
N ILE A 398 -0.34 -15.56 8.61
CA ILE A 398 -1.40 -15.47 7.61
C ILE A 398 -2.60 -14.76 8.23
N THR A 399 -2.97 -13.62 7.66
CA THR A 399 -4.18 -12.86 8.02
C THR A 399 -5.18 -12.88 6.85
N PRO A 400 -6.51 -12.86 7.11
CA PRO A 400 -7.50 -12.89 6.04
C PRO A 400 -7.43 -11.70 5.07
N HIS A 401 -6.86 -10.57 5.48
CA HIS A 401 -6.67 -9.39 4.62
C HIS A 401 -5.48 -8.54 5.11
N ALA A 402 -4.54 -8.24 4.21
CA ALA A 402 -3.41 -7.36 4.46
C ALA A 402 -3.02 -6.57 3.19
N GLY A 403 -2.54 -5.34 3.37
CA GLY A 403 -1.97 -4.50 2.32
C GLY A 403 -1.45 -3.16 2.87
N THR A 404 -0.86 -2.32 2.02
CA THR A 404 -0.31 -1.03 2.44
C THR A 404 -1.39 -0.17 3.12
N GLY A 405 -1.20 0.12 4.41
CA GLY A 405 -2.12 0.94 5.22
C GLY A 405 -3.49 0.32 5.50
N LYS A 406 -3.69 -0.99 5.28
CA LYS A 406 -5.00 -1.64 5.41
C LYS A 406 -4.88 -3.13 5.78
N GLY A 407 -5.89 -3.68 6.44
CA GLY A 407 -5.96 -5.11 6.74
C GLY A 407 -6.64 -5.42 8.05
N ILE A 408 -6.62 -6.69 8.42
CA ILE A 408 -7.05 -7.19 9.73
C ILE A 408 -5.79 -7.43 10.57
N TYR A 409 -5.61 -6.61 11.60
CA TYR A 409 -4.51 -6.72 12.55
C TYR A 409 -5.01 -7.36 13.86
N LEU A 410 -4.96 -8.69 13.91
CA LEU A 410 -5.32 -9.51 15.08
C LEU A 410 -4.16 -10.47 15.38
N VAL A 411 -3.14 -9.95 16.06
CA VAL A 411 -1.95 -10.72 16.43
C VAL A 411 -2.26 -11.56 17.68
N PRO A 412 -1.96 -12.88 17.68
CA PRO A 412 -2.12 -13.73 18.85
C PRO A 412 -1.33 -13.23 20.07
N GLU A 413 -1.86 -13.48 21.25
CA GLU A 413 -1.27 -13.08 22.53
C GLU A 413 -0.19 -14.07 22.99
N ILE A 414 0.71 -13.61 23.87
CA ILE A 414 1.72 -14.48 24.48
C ILE A 414 1.05 -15.62 25.26
N ASN A 415 1.60 -16.83 25.12
CA ASN A 415 1.08 -18.11 25.63
C ASN A 415 -0.11 -18.70 24.86
N GLU A 416 -0.60 -18.06 23.80
CA GLU A 416 -1.61 -18.66 22.94
C GLU A 416 -1.01 -19.73 22.02
N GLU A 417 -1.85 -20.71 21.66
CA GLU A 417 -1.48 -21.78 20.76
C GLU A 417 -1.72 -21.36 19.31
N VAL A 418 -0.71 -21.59 18.47
CA VAL A 418 -0.76 -21.31 17.04
C VAL A 418 -0.32 -22.54 16.23
N TRP A 419 -0.89 -22.70 15.05
CA TRP A 419 -0.40 -23.66 14.06
C TRP A 419 0.62 -22.99 13.14
N VAL A 420 1.72 -23.69 12.91
CA VAL A 420 2.86 -23.21 12.12
C VAL A 420 3.04 -24.10 10.90
N GLY A 421 3.02 -23.49 9.73
CA GLY A 421 3.40 -24.09 8.46
C GLY A 421 4.86 -23.78 8.12
N PHE A 422 5.38 -24.42 7.08
CA PHE A 422 6.78 -24.30 6.66
C PHE A 422 6.84 -24.09 5.15
N GLU A 423 7.51 -23.02 4.68
CA GLU A 423 7.62 -22.76 3.24
C GLU A 423 8.40 -23.90 2.59
N ASP A 424 7.79 -24.55 1.58
CA ASP A 424 8.35 -25.75 0.95
C ASP A 424 8.65 -26.86 1.98
N GLY A 425 7.93 -26.91 3.10
CA GLY A 425 8.20 -27.86 4.18
C GLY A 425 9.58 -27.69 4.82
N HIS A 426 10.30 -26.59 4.63
CA HIS A 426 11.63 -26.42 5.21
C HIS A 426 11.52 -25.96 6.67
N PRO A 427 12.07 -26.70 7.66
CA PRO A 427 11.93 -26.37 9.09
C PRO A 427 12.55 -25.04 9.52
N GLU A 428 13.41 -24.45 8.67
CA GLU A 428 14.07 -23.16 8.93
C GLU A 428 13.27 -21.97 8.39
N ASN A 429 12.20 -22.22 7.62
CA ASN A 429 11.28 -21.19 7.13
C ASN A 429 9.83 -21.39 7.62
N PRO A 430 9.60 -21.31 8.94
CA PRO A 430 8.26 -21.38 9.50
C PRO A 430 7.45 -20.08 9.29
N TYR A 431 6.14 -20.22 9.21
CA TYR A 431 5.16 -19.12 9.24
C TYR A 431 3.90 -19.57 10.00
N VAL A 432 3.22 -18.65 10.67
CA VAL A 432 2.01 -18.94 11.44
C VAL A 432 0.80 -18.97 10.53
N LEU A 433 0.05 -20.07 10.56
CA LEU A 433 -1.22 -20.27 9.85
C LEU A 433 -2.38 -19.56 10.55
N GLY A 434 -2.39 -19.57 11.88
CA GLY A 434 -3.43 -18.97 12.71
C GLY A 434 -3.40 -19.48 14.15
N ALA A 435 -4.17 -18.84 15.02
CA ALA A 435 -4.39 -19.28 16.39
C ALA A 435 -5.51 -20.34 16.48
N VAL A 436 -5.40 -21.23 17.47
CA VAL A 436 -6.39 -22.29 17.70
C VAL A 436 -6.79 -22.34 19.17
N TRP A 437 -8.03 -22.79 19.41
CA TRP A 437 -8.52 -23.11 20.75
C TRP A 437 -8.03 -24.49 21.20
N ASN A 438 -7.88 -24.68 22.50
CA ASN A 438 -7.53 -25.95 23.13
C ASN A 438 -8.31 -26.18 24.43
N GLY A 439 -8.04 -27.27 25.15
CA GLY A 439 -8.79 -27.62 26.37
C GLY A 439 -8.71 -26.57 27.49
N THR A 440 -7.63 -25.80 27.55
CA THR A 440 -7.43 -24.74 28.57
C THR A 440 -7.87 -23.36 28.10
N ALA A 441 -7.84 -23.11 26.79
CA ALA A 441 -8.27 -21.87 26.16
C ALA A 441 -9.35 -22.24 25.13
N HIS A 442 -10.61 -22.26 25.56
CA HIS A 442 -11.75 -22.61 24.71
C HIS A 442 -12.71 -21.42 24.52
N SER A 443 -13.44 -21.44 23.42
CA SER A 443 -14.51 -20.46 23.14
C SER A 443 -15.82 -20.87 23.81
N THR A 444 -16.54 -19.90 24.37
CA THR A 444 -17.90 -20.10 24.94
C THR A 444 -19.01 -19.85 23.93
N PHE A 445 -18.69 -19.55 22.67
CA PHE A 445 -19.68 -19.22 21.63
C PHE A 445 -20.19 -20.44 20.84
N GLY A 446 -19.62 -21.63 21.08
CA GLY A 446 -20.09 -22.87 20.46
C GLY A 446 -21.53 -23.18 20.86
N SER A 447 -22.37 -23.54 19.88
CA SER A 447 -23.76 -23.95 20.08
C SER A 447 -24.11 -25.12 19.13
N GLN A 448 -25.11 -25.93 19.47
CA GLN A 448 -25.48 -27.11 18.68
C GLN A 448 -25.78 -26.80 17.20
N ARG A 449 -26.43 -25.66 16.93
CA ARG A 449 -26.76 -25.21 15.57
C ARG A 449 -25.76 -24.24 14.99
N ASN A 450 -24.73 -23.84 15.75
CA ASN A 450 -23.78 -22.80 15.35
C ASN A 450 -24.48 -21.48 14.96
N ASN A 451 -25.42 -21.01 15.79
CA ASN A 451 -26.14 -19.76 15.51
C ASN A 451 -25.30 -18.51 15.83
N ILE A 452 -24.24 -18.66 16.63
CA ILE A 452 -23.44 -17.52 17.09
C ILE A 452 -22.20 -17.35 16.22
N LYS A 453 -21.95 -16.13 15.72
CA LYS A 453 -20.68 -15.70 15.13
C LYS A 453 -20.17 -14.51 15.94
N ALA A 454 -18.94 -14.57 16.43
CA ALA A 454 -18.45 -13.55 17.34
C ALA A 454 -16.97 -13.23 17.12
N LEU A 455 -16.64 -11.95 17.32
CA LEU A 455 -15.29 -11.45 17.52
C LEU A 455 -15.24 -10.88 18.93
N LYS A 456 -14.41 -11.49 19.80
CA LYS A 456 -14.21 -11.03 21.18
C LYS A 456 -12.71 -10.82 21.44
N THR A 457 -12.35 -9.65 21.94
CA THR A 457 -10.96 -9.35 22.34
C THR A 457 -10.74 -9.65 23.83
N ARG A 458 -9.48 -9.75 24.25
CA ARG A 458 -9.08 -9.93 25.66
C ARG A 458 -9.70 -8.88 26.60
N GLY A 459 -9.88 -7.65 26.11
CA GLY A 459 -10.49 -6.54 26.86
C GLY A 459 -12.00 -6.66 27.06
N GLY A 460 -12.65 -7.66 26.46
CA GLY A 460 -14.10 -7.86 26.56
C GLY A 460 -14.93 -7.12 25.51
N HIS A 461 -14.29 -6.45 24.53
CA HIS A 461 -15.01 -5.87 23.39
C HIS A 461 -15.56 -7.00 22.51
N LEU A 462 -16.83 -6.92 22.16
CA LEU A 462 -17.57 -7.98 21.50
C LEU A 462 -18.38 -7.43 20.33
N ILE A 463 -18.23 -8.06 19.17
CA ILE A 463 -19.19 -8.02 18.07
C ILE A 463 -19.79 -9.42 17.97
N ARG A 464 -21.11 -9.53 18.13
CA ARG A 464 -21.85 -10.81 18.13
C ARG A 464 -23.00 -10.75 17.13
N LEU A 465 -23.07 -11.75 16.27
CA LEU A 465 -24.19 -12.03 15.39
C LEU A 465 -24.87 -13.31 15.90
N ASP A 466 -26.18 -13.24 16.09
CA ASP A 466 -27.02 -14.36 16.52
C ASP A 466 -28.03 -14.66 15.41
N ASP A 467 -27.90 -15.82 14.78
CA ASP A 467 -28.77 -16.31 13.72
C ASP A 467 -29.85 -17.27 14.28
N THR A 468 -30.21 -17.14 15.55
CA THR A 468 -31.27 -17.97 16.14
C THR A 468 -32.63 -17.56 15.58
N ASP A 469 -33.30 -18.49 14.91
CA ASP A 469 -34.62 -18.30 14.29
C ASP A 469 -35.60 -17.55 15.22
N GLY A 470 -36.11 -16.40 14.77
CA GLY A 470 -37.05 -15.56 15.50
C GLY A 470 -36.44 -14.77 16.67
N GLN A 471 -35.13 -14.79 16.84
CA GLN A 471 -34.34 -14.05 17.83
C GLN A 471 -33.08 -13.44 17.21
N GLU A 472 -33.09 -13.21 15.89
CA GLU A 472 -31.92 -12.78 15.14
C GLU A 472 -31.48 -11.37 15.59
N SER A 473 -30.19 -11.21 15.86
CA SER A 473 -29.68 -9.94 16.37
C SER A 473 -28.21 -9.68 16.05
N ILE A 474 -27.86 -8.39 16.05
CA ILE A 474 -26.48 -7.91 15.98
C ILE A 474 -26.20 -7.09 17.24
N THR A 475 -25.15 -7.45 17.98
CA THR A 475 -24.75 -6.76 19.22
C THR A 475 -23.30 -6.29 19.11
N ILE A 476 -23.06 -5.01 19.40
CA ILE A 476 -21.73 -4.44 19.62
C ILE A 476 -21.68 -3.94 21.06
N THR A 477 -20.73 -4.44 21.84
CA THR A 477 -20.61 -4.07 23.25
C THR A 477 -19.16 -4.00 23.73
N ASP A 478 -18.93 -3.20 24.77
CA ASP A 478 -17.70 -3.18 25.53
C ASP A 478 -17.86 -3.85 26.90
N LYS A 479 -16.78 -3.91 27.67
CA LYS A 479 -16.81 -4.48 29.03
C LYS A 479 -17.60 -3.65 30.05
N ASN A 480 -17.95 -2.40 29.71
CA ASN A 480 -18.58 -1.43 30.62
C ASN A 480 -20.10 -1.32 30.40
N GLY A 481 -20.67 -2.11 29.49
CA GLY A 481 -22.11 -2.16 29.25
C GLY A 481 -22.62 -1.12 28.26
N ASN A 482 -21.74 -0.47 27.49
CA ASN A 482 -22.17 0.30 26.32
C ASN A 482 -22.62 -0.67 25.23
N ILE A 483 -23.78 -0.42 24.62
CA ILE A 483 -24.44 -1.37 23.72
C ILE A 483 -25.00 -0.65 22.49
N ILE A 484 -24.73 -1.22 21.32
CA ILE A 484 -25.52 -1.04 20.11
C ILE A 484 -26.16 -2.39 19.79
N PHE A 485 -27.49 -2.45 19.79
CA PHE A 485 -28.26 -3.67 19.59
C PHE A 485 -29.26 -3.48 18.45
N LEU A 486 -29.18 -4.34 17.44
CA LEU A 486 -30.13 -4.41 16.34
C LEU A 486 -30.97 -5.68 16.52
N ASP A 487 -32.26 -5.49 16.78
CA ASP A 487 -33.25 -6.55 16.95
C ASP A 487 -33.99 -6.75 15.62
N THR A 488 -33.70 -7.85 14.93
CA THR A 488 -34.25 -8.11 13.60
C THR A 488 -35.74 -8.47 13.67
N PRO A 489 -36.21 -9.36 14.57
CA PRO A 489 -37.64 -9.61 14.76
C PRO A 489 -38.44 -8.36 15.14
N ALA A 490 -37.96 -7.55 16.09
CA ALA A 490 -38.65 -6.33 16.51
C ALA A 490 -38.48 -5.17 15.52
N LYS A 491 -37.60 -5.31 14.52
CA LYS A 491 -37.22 -4.27 13.55
C LYS A 491 -36.79 -2.98 14.26
N SER A 492 -36.03 -3.12 15.34
CA SER A 492 -35.67 -2.03 16.23
C SER A 492 -34.17 -1.92 16.43
N ILE A 493 -33.71 -0.71 16.78
CA ILE A 493 -32.32 -0.42 17.09
C ILE A 493 -32.30 0.26 18.45
N MET A 494 -31.45 -0.22 19.35
CA MET A 494 -31.21 0.36 20.67
C MET A 494 -29.74 0.76 20.80
N ILE A 495 -29.51 1.99 21.24
CA ILE A 495 -28.18 2.52 21.56
C ILE A 495 -28.22 3.00 23.02
N THR A 496 -27.39 2.41 23.87
CA THR A 496 -27.32 2.75 25.30
C THR A 496 -25.88 2.96 25.74
N ALA A 497 -25.67 3.97 26.58
CA ALA A 497 -24.41 4.22 27.26
C ALA A 497 -24.67 4.47 28.75
N ALA A 498 -23.69 4.11 29.60
CA ALA A 498 -23.81 4.28 31.04
C ALA A 498 -23.74 5.76 31.48
N GLU A 499 -23.00 6.59 30.75
CA GLU A 499 -22.74 7.98 31.12
C GLU A 499 -23.26 8.98 30.08
N ALA A 500 -22.73 8.97 28.85
CA ALA A 500 -23.03 9.98 27.85
C ALA A 500 -23.08 9.42 26.43
N ILE A 501 -23.87 10.08 25.57
CA ILE A 501 -23.90 9.88 24.11
C ILE A 501 -23.84 11.26 23.45
N ASP A 502 -22.73 11.56 22.75
CA ASP A 502 -22.51 12.83 22.08
C ASP A 502 -22.65 12.70 20.55
N TRP A 503 -23.39 13.63 19.94
CA TRP A 503 -23.57 13.72 18.49
C TRP A 503 -23.01 15.04 17.98
N SER A 504 -21.92 15.01 17.20
CA SER A 504 -21.30 16.20 16.61
C SER A 504 -21.26 16.07 15.09
N ALA A 505 -21.97 16.97 14.41
CA ALA A 505 -22.00 17.02 12.95
C ALA A 505 -22.33 18.44 12.48
N ARG A 506 -22.03 18.71 11.21
CA ARG A 506 -22.44 19.97 10.57
C ARG A 506 -23.96 20.11 10.50
N ASN A 507 -24.66 19.01 10.22
CA ASN A 507 -26.12 18.93 10.20
C ASN A 507 -26.56 17.60 10.84
N ILE A 508 -27.64 17.63 11.62
CA ILE A 508 -28.32 16.44 12.13
C ILE A 508 -29.81 16.61 11.81
N THR A 509 -30.41 15.62 11.16
CA THR A 509 -31.84 15.63 10.78
C THR A 509 -32.50 14.35 11.28
N PHE A 510 -33.65 14.49 11.94
CA PHE A 510 -34.48 13.37 12.36
C PHE A 510 -35.81 13.38 11.58
N HIS A 511 -36.11 12.29 10.87
CA HIS A 511 -37.39 12.08 10.19
C HIS A 511 -38.20 11.02 10.95
N ILE A 512 -39.18 11.45 11.74
CA ILE A 512 -40.03 10.56 12.53
C ILE A 512 -41.45 10.61 12.01
N ALA A 513 -42.00 9.47 11.59
CA ALA A 513 -43.33 9.40 10.98
C ALA A 513 -44.48 9.48 12.00
N ASN A 514 -44.26 8.97 13.22
CA ASN A 514 -45.32 8.87 14.24
C ASN A 514 -45.07 9.81 15.43
N ALA A 515 -44.08 9.50 16.27
CA ALA A 515 -43.86 10.26 17.51
C ALA A 515 -42.38 10.35 17.88
N LEU A 516 -41.94 11.56 18.22
CA LEU A 516 -40.65 11.82 18.87
C LEU A 516 -40.88 12.10 20.36
N THR A 517 -40.20 11.36 21.23
CA THR A 517 -40.26 11.54 22.68
C THR A 517 -38.86 11.84 23.22
N LEU A 518 -38.72 12.95 23.95
CA LEU A 518 -37.48 13.37 24.61
C LEU A 518 -37.73 13.43 26.12
N ASN A 519 -37.13 12.51 26.87
CA ASN A 519 -37.24 12.44 28.32
C ASN A 519 -35.89 12.80 28.94
N ALA A 520 -35.87 13.83 29.78
CA ALA A 520 -34.70 14.20 30.58
C ALA A 520 -35.09 14.26 32.05
N GLY A 521 -34.35 13.54 32.90
CA GLY A 521 -34.65 13.48 34.35
C GLY A 521 -34.33 14.77 35.11
N ASN A 522 -33.45 15.63 34.57
CA ASN A 522 -33.01 16.86 35.22
C ASN A 522 -33.21 18.10 34.32
N GLN A 523 -32.56 18.13 33.16
CA GLN A 523 -32.60 19.30 32.27
C GLN A 523 -32.62 18.88 30.80
N LEU A 524 -33.42 19.58 30.00
CA LEU A 524 -33.34 19.61 28.54
C LEU A 524 -32.92 21.02 28.10
N LEU A 525 -31.76 21.14 27.45
CA LEU A 525 -31.23 22.42 26.94
C LEU A 525 -31.21 22.41 25.41
N MET A 526 -31.86 23.38 24.79
CA MET A 526 -31.82 23.61 23.34
C MET A 526 -31.18 24.97 23.06
N ASN A 527 -29.95 24.97 22.55
CA ASN A 527 -29.24 26.21 22.19
C ASN A 527 -29.08 26.32 20.67
N THR A 528 -29.62 27.38 20.08
CA THR A 528 -29.53 27.64 18.63
C THR A 528 -28.84 28.98 18.39
N GLY A 529 -27.81 29.00 17.55
CA GLY A 529 -27.02 30.22 17.32
C GLY A 529 -27.74 31.35 16.58
N THR A 530 -28.73 31.03 15.73
CA THR A 530 -29.44 32.03 14.92
C THR A 530 -30.96 31.97 15.08
N ARG A 531 -31.57 30.80 14.87
CA ARG A 531 -33.02 30.65 14.95
C ARG A 531 -33.43 29.25 15.38
N MET A 532 -34.53 29.18 16.13
CA MET A 532 -35.31 27.97 16.39
C MET A 532 -36.68 28.16 15.73
N LEU A 533 -37.11 27.17 14.95
CA LEU A 533 -38.42 27.18 14.27
C LEU A 533 -39.21 25.94 14.68
N VAL A 534 -40.44 26.13 15.14
CA VAL A 534 -41.36 25.06 15.51
C VAL A 534 -42.64 25.25 14.71
N TYR A 535 -42.92 24.31 13.82
CA TYR A 535 -44.14 24.30 13.00
C TYR A 535 -45.04 23.17 13.48
N SER A 536 -46.20 23.52 14.01
CA SER A 536 -47.24 22.55 14.35
C SER A 536 -48.61 23.19 14.18
N PRO A 537 -49.61 22.47 13.63
CA PRO A 537 -51.00 22.92 13.67
C PRO A 537 -51.51 23.16 15.10
N LEU A 538 -50.94 22.45 16.08
CA LEU A 538 -51.22 22.60 17.50
C LEU A 538 -49.92 22.57 18.29
N PHE A 539 -49.57 23.68 18.94
CA PHE A 539 -48.46 23.75 19.88
C PHE A 539 -49.01 23.97 21.29
N GLN A 540 -48.78 23.01 22.18
CA GLN A 540 -49.20 23.08 23.58
C GLN A 540 -47.98 22.95 24.49
N GLN A 541 -47.83 23.92 25.41
CA GLN A 541 -46.82 23.88 26.46
C GLN A 541 -47.52 23.91 27.82
N THR A 542 -47.24 22.92 28.66
CA THR A 542 -47.79 22.84 30.03
C THR A 542 -46.65 23.06 31.00
N VAL A 543 -46.71 24.14 31.79
CA VAL A 543 -45.68 24.47 32.78
C VAL A 543 -46.37 24.60 34.14
N PRO A 544 -46.24 23.62 35.05
CA PRO A 544 -46.93 23.66 36.35
C PRO A 544 -46.34 24.69 37.32
N GLY A 545 -45.10 25.11 37.10
CA GLY A 545 -44.41 26.10 37.92
C GLY A 545 -44.30 27.45 37.21
N PHE A 546 -43.07 27.86 36.93
CA PHE A 546 -42.76 29.17 36.38
C PHE A 546 -42.30 29.08 34.92
N MET A 547 -42.82 29.98 34.08
CA MET A 547 -42.39 30.18 32.71
C MET A 547 -41.83 31.60 32.56
N HIS A 548 -40.56 31.72 32.16
CA HIS A 548 -39.91 32.99 31.86
C HIS A 548 -39.62 33.09 30.36
N LEU A 549 -40.13 34.13 29.73
CA LEU A 549 -39.78 34.51 28.35
C LEU A 549 -38.99 35.83 28.41
N PHE A 550 -37.73 35.79 28.01
CA PHE A 550 -36.85 36.94 28.01
C PHE A 550 -36.29 37.19 26.61
N SER A 551 -36.52 38.38 26.08
CA SER A 551 -35.96 38.83 24.80
C SER A 551 -35.93 40.35 24.75
N GLU A 552 -35.10 40.93 23.88
CA GLU A 552 -35.12 42.38 23.63
C GLU A 552 -36.46 42.84 23.01
N LYS A 553 -37.05 41.98 22.17
CA LYS A 553 -38.36 42.18 21.54
C LYS A 553 -39.10 40.85 21.46
N THR A 554 -40.33 40.81 21.97
CA THR A 554 -41.26 39.70 21.79
C THR A 554 -42.45 40.15 20.96
N LEU A 555 -42.81 39.39 19.93
CA LEU A 555 -44.07 39.54 19.20
C LEU A 555 -44.94 38.31 19.48
N LEU A 556 -46.13 38.53 20.04
CA LEU A 556 -47.18 37.53 20.11
C LEU A 556 -48.28 37.96 19.16
N GLN A 557 -48.54 37.17 18.13
CA GLN A 557 -49.55 37.47 17.11
C GLN A 557 -50.45 36.25 16.91
N SER A 558 -51.74 36.49 16.84
CA SER A 558 -52.76 35.50 16.50
C SER A 558 -53.70 36.12 15.46
N ARG A 559 -54.22 35.31 14.54
CA ARG A 559 -55.24 35.76 13.58
C ARG A 559 -56.58 36.00 14.26
N ASP A 560 -56.89 35.18 15.27
CA ASP A 560 -58.21 35.12 15.88
C ASP A 560 -58.19 35.71 17.29
N GLU A 561 -57.55 35.02 18.23
CA GLU A 561 -57.53 35.43 19.64
C GLU A 561 -56.16 35.21 20.29
N ILE A 562 -55.75 36.15 21.15
CA ILE A 562 -54.76 35.93 22.20
C ILE A 562 -55.51 36.09 23.53
N ARG A 563 -55.70 34.99 24.25
CA ARG A 563 -56.35 34.98 25.56
C ARG A 563 -55.32 34.75 26.66
N VAL A 564 -55.24 35.69 27.60
CA VAL A 564 -54.41 35.57 28.80
C VAL A 564 -55.32 35.60 30.01
N GLU A 565 -55.35 34.50 30.75
CA GLU A 565 -56.18 34.36 31.95
C GLU A 565 -55.32 34.08 33.16
N SER A 566 -55.52 34.86 34.22
CA SER A 566 -54.88 34.67 35.51
C SER A 566 -55.68 35.43 36.56
N PRO A 567 -55.71 34.99 37.84
CA PRO A 567 -56.25 35.79 38.94
C PRO A 567 -55.61 37.18 39.02
N GLU A 568 -54.32 37.27 38.69
CA GLU A 568 -53.56 38.53 38.62
C GLU A 568 -52.74 38.59 37.33
N ILE A 569 -52.82 39.74 36.63
CA ILE A 569 -52.02 40.02 35.44
C ILE A 569 -51.28 41.34 35.67
N TYR A 570 -49.95 41.29 35.67
CA TYR A 570 -49.09 42.48 35.72
C TYR A 570 -48.54 42.77 34.31
N ALA A 571 -48.99 43.88 33.72
CA ALA A 571 -48.45 44.37 32.45
C ALA A 571 -47.96 45.81 32.66
N ALA A 572 -46.66 46.04 32.43
CA ALA A 572 -46.03 47.35 32.66
C ALA A 572 -45.09 47.71 31.50
N GLY A 573 -45.38 48.82 30.80
CA GLY A 573 -44.43 49.46 29.89
C GLY A 573 -43.67 50.56 30.62
N LYS A 574 -42.37 50.36 30.88
CA LYS A 574 -41.55 51.33 31.65
C LYS A 574 -41.40 52.69 30.97
N GLU A 575 -41.45 52.72 29.64
CA GLU A 575 -41.42 53.96 28.85
C GLU A 575 -42.77 54.26 28.21
N LYS A 576 -43.33 53.28 27.49
CA LYS A 576 -44.61 53.41 26.80
C LYS A 576 -45.32 52.06 26.75
N MET A 577 -46.63 52.08 26.98
CA MET A 577 -47.52 50.96 26.73
C MET A 577 -48.54 51.41 25.68
N PHE A 578 -48.68 50.62 24.61
CA PHE A 578 -49.66 50.87 23.54
C PHE A 578 -50.76 49.81 23.59
N LEU A 579 -52.01 50.27 23.62
CA LEU A 579 -53.19 49.44 23.44
C LEU A 579 -53.99 50.05 22.28
N TYR A 580 -54.07 49.33 21.17
CA TYR A 580 -54.78 49.77 19.97
C TYR A 580 -55.86 48.77 19.60
N SER A 581 -57.04 49.27 19.22
CA SER A 581 -58.11 48.52 18.61
C SER A 581 -58.80 49.40 17.57
N ALA A 582 -59.06 48.84 16.39
CA ALA A 582 -59.76 49.55 15.32
C ALA A 582 -61.27 49.71 15.60
N GLN A 583 -61.84 48.90 16.49
CA GLN A 583 -63.27 48.92 16.83
C GLN A 583 -63.50 49.34 18.28
N GLN A 584 -63.11 48.51 19.24
CA GLN A 584 -63.25 48.81 20.67
C GLN A 584 -62.11 48.19 21.50
N THR A 585 -61.69 48.93 22.53
CA THR A 585 -60.91 48.39 23.66
C THR A 585 -61.84 48.40 24.87
N VAL A 586 -62.13 47.24 25.45
CA VAL A 586 -63.02 47.12 26.63
C VAL A 586 -62.19 46.83 27.87
N LEU A 587 -62.24 47.73 28.85
CA LEU A 587 -61.69 47.51 30.20
C LEU A 587 -62.86 47.39 31.19
N ASN A 588 -63.30 46.16 31.46
CA ASN A 588 -64.43 45.89 32.33
C ASN A 588 -63.96 45.40 33.72
N SER A 589 -64.41 46.04 34.79
CA SER A 589 -64.10 45.67 36.17
C SER A 589 -65.36 45.77 37.01
N GLN A 590 -65.63 44.76 37.85
CA GLN A 590 -66.69 44.81 38.86
C GLN A 590 -66.32 45.65 40.09
N GLY A 591 -65.05 46.09 40.20
CA GLY A 591 -64.53 46.95 41.25
C GLY A 591 -64.21 48.37 40.76
N THR A 592 -62.99 48.85 41.01
CA THR A 592 -62.52 50.20 40.65
C THR A 592 -61.47 50.16 39.55
N ASN A 593 -61.63 50.99 38.49
CA ASN A 593 -60.61 51.25 37.47
C ASN A 593 -59.92 52.59 37.75
N PHE A 594 -58.60 52.60 37.93
CA PHE A 594 -57.81 53.82 38.10
C PHE A 594 -56.93 54.09 36.89
N ILE A 595 -57.20 55.19 36.16
CA ILE A 595 -56.30 55.72 35.12
C ILE A 595 -55.76 57.05 35.65
N LYS A 596 -54.48 57.10 36.02
CA LYS A 596 -53.84 58.28 36.64
C LYS A 596 -52.71 58.80 35.74
N GLY A 597 -52.78 60.06 35.34
CA GLY A 597 -51.73 60.80 34.63
C GLY A 597 -51.39 62.11 35.33
N ALA A 598 -50.15 62.59 35.23
CA ALA A 598 -49.67 63.80 35.91
C ALA A 598 -50.38 65.10 35.45
N THR A 599 -50.99 65.07 34.26
CA THR A 599 -51.90 66.09 33.75
C THR A 599 -53.25 65.42 33.52
N ALA A 600 -54.29 65.87 34.23
CA ALA A 600 -55.65 65.30 34.17
C ALA A 600 -56.07 64.97 32.72
N SER A 601 -56.63 63.78 32.53
CA SER A 601 -56.94 63.10 31.26
C SER A 601 -57.27 64.06 30.10
N LYS A 602 -56.25 64.51 29.36
CA LYS A 602 -56.42 65.28 28.13
C LYS A 602 -56.81 64.31 27.02
N HIS A 603 -58.07 64.36 26.60
CA HIS A 603 -58.52 63.66 25.41
C HIS A 603 -58.36 64.58 24.19
N THR A 604 -57.38 64.27 23.34
CA THR A 604 -57.27 64.80 21.98
C THR A 604 -57.59 63.68 21.01
N ASN A 605 -58.75 63.74 20.35
CA ASN A 605 -59.08 62.84 19.25
C ASN A 605 -58.53 63.41 17.94
N SER A 606 -57.22 63.24 17.75
CA SER A 606 -56.66 63.08 16.41
C SER A 606 -56.17 61.64 16.37
N PRO A 607 -56.71 60.77 15.49
CA PRO A 607 -56.24 59.40 15.40
C PRO A 607 -54.76 59.42 15.03
N ASP A 608 -53.90 59.01 15.97
CA ASP A 608 -52.56 58.57 15.61
C ASP A 608 -52.76 57.35 14.71
N SER A 609 -52.29 57.44 13.47
CA SER A 609 -52.35 56.32 12.53
C SER A 609 -51.56 55.15 13.14
N TYR A 610 -52.30 54.13 13.57
CA TYR A 610 -51.75 52.81 13.76
C TYR A 610 -51.54 52.22 12.37
N GLN A 611 -50.28 52.12 11.93
CA GLN A 611 -49.93 51.13 10.93
C GLN A 611 -50.19 49.77 11.60
N ALA A 612 -51.27 49.11 11.16
CA ALA A 612 -51.21 47.65 11.05
C ALA A 612 -49.85 47.34 10.43
N ALA A 613 -49.14 46.34 10.96
CA ALA A 613 -47.91 45.88 10.33
C ALA A 613 -48.22 45.69 8.84
N ASP A 614 -47.75 46.64 8.02
CA ASP A 614 -47.90 46.56 6.59
C ASP A 614 -47.21 45.26 6.23
N ASP A 615 -47.95 44.36 5.60
CA ASP A 615 -47.37 43.37 4.72
C ASP A 615 -46.32 44.11 3.92
N GLU A 616 -45.06 43.77 4.18
CA GLU A 616 -43.92 44.60 3.80
C GLU A 616 -43.85 44.66 2.27
N LEU A 617 -44.53 45.66 1.69
CA LEU A 617 -44.37 46.06 0.31
C LEU A 617 -42.99 46.69 0.22
N MET A 618 -42.04 45.84 -0.12
CA MET A 618 -40.91 46.10 -1.00
C MET A 618 -40.74 47.55 -1.44
N VAL A 619 -39.57 48.10 -1.14
CA VAL A 619 -39.11 49.26 -1.90
C VAL A 619 -39.01 48.87 -3.36
N ALA A 620 -39.58 49.72 -4.22
CA ALA A 620 -39.48 49.58 -5.65
C ALA A 620 -38.13 50.07 -6.18
N CYS A 621 -37.06 49.50 -5.64
CA CYS A 621 -35.68 49.64 -6.10
C CYS A 621 -34.96 48.31 -5.89
N VAL A 622 -34.12 47.93 -6.86
CA VAL A 622 -33.22 46.79 -6.76
C VAL A 622 -31.84 47.16 -7.31
N VAL A 623 -30.78 46.71 -6.64
CA VAL A 623 -29.40 46.91 -7.05
C VAL A 623 -28.76 45.55 -7.30
N GLN A 624 -28.57 45.22 -8.57
CA GLN A 624 -27.93 43.98 -9.00
C GLN A 624 -26.47 44.20 -9.32
N PHE A 625 -25.63 43.26 -8.89
CA PHE A 625 -24.20 43.24 -9.22
C PHE A 625 -24.00 42.31 -10.43
N ARG A 626 -23.21 42.78 -11.40
CA ARG A 626 -22.75 42.01 -12.56
C ARG A 626 -21.26 42.23 -12.76
N PRO A 627 -20.55 41.26 -13.36
CA PRO A 627 -19.18 41.51 -13.80
C PRO A 627 -19.20 42.49 -15.00
N GLN A 628 -18.06 43.08 -15.32
CA GLN A 628 -17.93 43.89 -16.53
C GLN A 628 -18.09 43.02 -17.78
N ASN A 629 -18.56 43.61 -18.88
CA ASN A 629 -18.80 42.89 -20.14
C ASN A 629 -17.52 42.24 -20.72
N ASN A 630 -16.33 42.71 -20.31
CA ASN A 630 -15.03 42.18 -20.73
C ASN A 630 -14.43 41.18 -19.72
N TRP A 631 -15.18 40.74 -18.71
CA TRP A 631 -14.76 39.73 -17.74
C TRP A 631 -14.40 38.43 -18.45
N LYS A 632 -13.23 37.87 -18.12
CA LYS A 632 -12.69 36.62 -18.67
C LYS A 632 -12.40 35.61 -17.57
N GLY A 633 -13.07 35.74 -16.44
CA GLY A 633 -12.89 34.87 -15.29
C GLY A 633 -11.64 35.17 -14.45
N GLU A 634 -11.08 36.39 -14.54
CA GLU A 634 -9.89 36.79 -13.78
C GLU A 634 -10.11 36.86 -12.25
N TYR A 635 -11.37 36.87 -11.81
CA TYR A 635 -11.84 36.67 -10.44
C TYR A 635 -13.09 35.79 -10.44
N GLY A 636 -13.40 35.18 -9.29
CA GLY A 636 -14.63 34.40 -9.14
C GLY A 636 -15.83 35.32 -9.02
N PHE A 637 -16.77 35.19 -9.95
CA PHE A 637 -18.07 35.86 -9.86
C PHE A 637 -19.13 34.95 -10.46
N ASP A 638 -20.20 34.70 -9.71
CA ASP A 638 -21.30 33.86 -10.13
C ASP A 638 -22.63 34.47 -9.73
N TRP A 639 -23.52 34.64 -10.70
CA TRP A 639 -24.85 35.19 -10.51
C TRP A 639 -25.90 34.23 -11.07
N PHE A 640 -27.14 34.35 -10.61
CA PHE A 640 -28.24 33.66 -11.26
C PHE A 640 -28.41 34.24 -12.68
N ARG A 641 -28.20 33.43 -13.73
CA ARG A 641 -28.18 33.89 -15.12
C ARG A 641 -29.59 34.26 -15.57
N GLN A 642 -29.73 35.46 -16.13
CA GLN A 642 -31.00 36.04 -16.56
C GLN A 642 -30.88 36.70 -17.95
N ASN A 643 -29.77 36.44 -18.67
CA ASN A 643 -29.49 37.02 -19.98
C ASN A 643 -29.47 38.57 -19.99
N ASP A 644 -28.68 39.17 -19.09
CA ASP A 644 -28.67 40.62 -18.84
C ASP A 644 -27.27 41.27 -18.86
N THR A 645 -26.20 40.49 -19.03
CA THR A 645 -24.81 40.98 -19.01
C THR A 645 -24.18 41.22 -20.39
N SER A 646 -24.82 40.73 -21.46
CA SER A 646 -24.22 40.66 -22.81
C SER A 646 -22.93 39.83 -22.88
N ILE A 647 -22.59 39.08 -21.83
CA ILE A 647 -21.50 38.12 -21.83
C ILE A 647 -21.98 36.88 -22.58
N SER A 648 -21.18 36.38 -23.52
CA SER A 648 -21.51 35.17 -24.27
C SER A 648 -21.61 33.99 -23.31
N GLY A 649 -22.75 33.29 -23.31
CA GLY A 649 -23.06 32.20 -22.36
C GLY A 649 -23.99 32.59 -21.20
N ASP A 650 -24.31 33.88 -21.02
CA ASP A 650 -25.35 34.33 -20.08
C ASP A 650 -26.75 34.07 -20.67
N VAL A 651 -27.20 32.82 -20.53
CA VAL A 651 -28.54 32.37 -20.94
C VAL A 651 -29.41 32.21 -19.69
N ASP A 652 -30.70 32.52 -19.79
CA ASP A 652 -31.61 32.42 -18.65
C ASP A 652 -31.67 30.98 -18.10
N TYR A 653 -31.34 30.82 -16.81
CA TYR A 653 -31.39 29.52 -16.17
C TYR A 653 -32.79 28.90 -16.16
N GLU A 654 -33.85 29.71 -16.27
CA GLU A 654 -35.23 29.19 -16.41
C GLU A 654 -35.47 28.42 -17.72
N ASP A 655 -34.55 28.54 -18.69
CA ASP A 655 -34.62 27.86 -19.98
C ASP A 655 -33.65 26.69 -20.12
N ILE A 656 -32.53 26.70 -19.38
CA ILE A 656 -31.45 25.74 -19.61
C ILE A 656 -31.16 24.79 -18.43
N VAL A 657 -31.90 24.84 -17.31
CA VAL A 657 -31.71 23.91 -16.18
C VAL A 657 -32.67 22.72 -16.29
N GLY A 658 -32.13 21.50 -16.33
CA GLY A 658 -32.92 20.30 -16.60
C GLY A 658 -32.09 19.03 -16.69
N LYS A 659 -32.60 18.00 -17.38
CA LYS A 659 -31.94 16.70 -17.55
C LYS A 659 -32.05 16.19 -18.98
N TYR A 660 -31.07 15.39 -19.38
CA TYR A 660 -31.06 14.66 -20.64
C TYR A 660 -31.63 13.25 -20.50
N TYR A 661 -32.48 12.85 -21.44
CA TYR A 661 -33.11 11.54 -21.48
C TYR A 661 -32.71 10.75 -22.72
N THR A 662 -32.70 9.42 -22.66
CA THR A 662 -32.26 8.58 -23.79
C THR A 662 -33.24 8.60 -24.97
N SER A 663 -34.50 8.97 -24.73
CA SER A 663 -35.56 9.02 -25.74
C SER A 663 -36.60 10.13 -25.45
N ALA A 664 -37.47 10.39 -26.43
CA ALA A 664 -38.60 11.32 -26.30
C ALA A 664 -39.66 10.89 -25.26
N ALA A 665 -39.56 9.69 -24.69
CA ALA A 665 -40.45 9.23 -23.61
C ALA A 665 -40.08 9.83 -22.24
N TYR A 666 -38.87 10.39 -22.10
CA TYR A 666 -38.35 10.99 -20.87
C TYR A 666 -38.43 10.06 -19.64
N THR A 667 -38.14 8.77 -19.83
CA THR A 667 -38.13 7.73 -18.78
C THR A 667 -36.74 7.53 -18.19
N ASP A 668 -35.74 7.37 -19.06
CA ASP A 668 -34.38 7.02 -18.66
C ASP A 668 -33.44 8.18 -18.89
N ILE A 669 -32.72 8.58 -17.84
CA ILE A 669 -31.74 9.67 -17.89
C ILE A 669 -30.46 9.17 -18.59
N VAL A 670 -29.83 10.03 -19.38
CA VAL A 670 -28.52 9.73 -19.98
C VAL A 670 -27.47 9.62 -18.87
N THR A 671 -26.89 8.43 -18.70
CA THR A 671 -25.88 8.16 -17.65
C THR A 671 -24.44 8.20 -18.16
N ASP A 672 -24.22 8.29 -19.47
CA ASP A 672 -22.88 8.46 -20.03
C ASP A 672 -22.41 9.90 -19.80
N ARG A 673 -21.32 10.03 -19.05
CA ARG A 673 -20.72 11.30 -18.60
C ARG A 673 -20.16 12.17 -19.73
N ASN A 674 -19.99 11.59 -20.92
CA ASN A 674 -19.45 12.30 -22.09
C ASN A 674 -20.49 12.47 -23.20
N ALA A 675 -21.75 12.06 -22.96
CA ALA A 675 -22.80 12.15 -23.94
C ALA A 675 -23.99 12.93 -23.37
N TRP A 676 -24.63 13.67 -24.25
CA TRP A 676 -25.98 14.15 -24.05
C TRP A 676 -26.84 13.67 -25.21
N SER A 677 -28.15 13.83 -25.10
CA SER A 677 -29.09 13.52 -26.18
C SER A 677 -29.79 14.79 -26.66
N LYS A 678 -30.55 14.71 -27.74
CA LYS A 678 -31.45 15.82 -28.12
C LYS A 678 -32.72 15.91 -27.25
N PHE A 679 -32.94 14.97 -26.32
CA PHE A 679 -34.13 14.93 -25.47
C PHE A 679 -33.85 15.57 -24.11
N PHE A 680 -33.66 16.89 -24.13
CA PHE A 680 -33.53 17.70 -22.93
C PHE A 680 -34.91 18.07 -22.36
N ARG A 681 -35.10 17.96 -21.05
CA ARG A 681 -36.31 18.40 -20.36
C ARG A 681 -35.96 19.26 -19.15
N LYS A 682 -36.59 20.43 -19.05
CA LYS A 682 -36.46 21.33 -17.90
C LYS A 682 -36.99 20.66 -16.63
N GLU A 683 -36.27 20.82 -15.53
CA GLU A 683 -36.62 20.22 -14.23
C GLU A 683 -36.82 21.31 -13.18
N ALA A 684 -38.09 21.58 -12.84
CA ALA A 684 -38.45 22.67 -11.93
C ALA A 684 -37.86 22.52 -10.53
N ALA A 685 -37.69 21.28 -10.06
CA ALA A 685 -37.08 21.00 -8.76
C ALA A 685 -35.60 21.39 -8.72
N ASP A 686 -34.85 21.09 -9.78
CA ASP A 686 -33.43 21.42 -9.88
C ASP A 686 -33.25 22.95 -10.00
N LEU A 687 -34.11 23.61 -10.76
CA LEU A 687 -34.14 25.08 -10.87
C LEU A 687 -34.44 25.76 -9.51
N GLU A 688 -35.43 25.29 -8.74
CA GLU A 688 -35.71 25.87 -7.42
C GLU A 688 -34.57 25.61 -6.42
N GLN A 689 -33.92 24.45 -6.48
CA GLN A 689 -32.73 24.19 -5.67
C GLN A 689 -31.55 25.11 -6.05
N LEU A 690 -31.35 25.38 -7.35
CA LEU A 690 -30.33 26.32 -7.83
C LEU A 690 -30.63 27.75 -7.36
N LYS A 691 -31.89 28.19 -7.46
CA LYS A 691 -32.35 29.50 -6.99
C LYS A 691 -32.00 29.74 -5.51
N LEU A 692 -32.13 28.71 -4.67
CA LEU A 692 -31.81 28.80 -3.24
C LEU A 692 -30.31 29.05 -2.96
N LEU A 693 -29.40 28.65 -3.85
CA LEU A 693 -27.95 28.89 -3.67
C LEU A 693 -27.57 30.37 -3.73
N TYR A 694 -28.39 31.19 -4.38
CA TYR A 694 -28.19 32.64 -4.48
C TYR A 694 -28.97 33.41 -3.41
N THR A 695 -29.27 32.79 -2.26
CA THR A 695 -29.93 33.41 -1.09
C THR A 695 -31.05 34.39 -1.47
N PRO A 696 -32.13 33.91 -2.09
CA PRO A 696 -33.13 34.78 -2.69
C PRO A 696 -33.85 35.58 -1.62
N PHE A 697 -34.03 36.87 -1.85
CA PHE A 697 -34.97 37.70 -1.10
C PHE A 697 -35.93 38.37 -2.05
N HIS A 698 -37.13 38.71 -1.56
CA HIS A 698 -38.15 39.28 -2.42
C HIS A 698 -38.00 40.81 -2.49
N TYR A 699 -38.28 41.39 -3.65
CA TYR A 699 -38.44 42.83 -3.90
C TYR A 699 -39.65 43.03 -4.85
N ALA A 700 -40.14 44.24 -5.10
CA ALA A 700 -41.22 44.47 -6.08
C ALA A 700 -40.97 45.76 -6.86
N LEU A 701 -40.78 45.64 -8.17
CA LEU A 701 -40.63 46.77 -9.09
C LEU A 701 -41.84 47.01 -9.98
N LYS A 702 -42.77 46.06 -10.02
CA LYS A 702 -43.91 46.07 -10.93
C LYS A 702 -45.19 45.97 -10.13
N LYS A 703 -46.23 46.63 -10.63
CA LYS A 703 -47.60 46.44 -10.15
C LYS A 703 -48.39 45.63 -11.17
N ASP A 704 -49.26 44.76 -10.70
CA ASP A 704 -50.18 44.01 -11.56
C ASP A 704 -51.29 44.92 -12.12
N LYS A 705 -52.23 44.35 -12.89
CA LYS A 705 -53.34 45.09 -13.50
C LYS A 705 -54.30 45.70 -12.46
N ASP A 706 -54.27 45.21 -11.22
CA ASP A 706 -55.05 45.69 -10.09
C ASP A 706 -54.25 46.65 -9.18
N ASN A 707 -53.08 47.11 -9.64
CA ASN A 707 -52.18 48.02 -8.92
C ASN A 707 -51.55 47.43 -7.64
N ARG A 708 -51.49 46.10 -7.49
CA ARG A 708 -50.81 45.40 -6.39
C ARG A 708 -49.34 45.13 -6.73
N ALA A 709 -48.44 45.22 -5.75
CA ALA A 709 -47.03 44.91 -5.97
C ALA A 709 -46.81 43.44 -6.34
N VAL A 710 -46.05 43.20 -7.41
CA VAL A 710 -45.61 41.87 -7.85
C VAL A 710 -44.29 41.55 -7.16
N ALA A 711 -44.31 40.57 -6.26
CA ALA A 711 -43.11 40.07 -5.61
C ALA A 711 -42.19 39.37 -6.64
N LEU A 712 -41.06 39.98 -6.91
CA LEU A 712 -39.93 39.45 -7.67
C LEU A 712 -38.87 38.93 -6.70
N ARG A 713 -38.00 38.02 -7.15
CA ARG A 713 -36.89 37.50 -6.34
C ARG A 713 -35.57 38.08 -6.82
N TYR A 714 -34.80 38.63 -5.90
CA TYR A 714 -33.42 38.99 -6.10
C TYR A 714 -32.56 37.79 -5.74
N TYR A 715 -31.70 37.37 -6.66
CA TYR A 715 -30.73 36.30 -6.45
C TYR A 715 -29.36 36.95 -6.21
N ALA A 716 -28.88 36.88 -4.96
CA ALA A 716 -27.62 37.46 -4.55
C ALA A 716 -26.44 36.73 -5.21
N PRO A 717 -25.64 37.42 -6.04
CA PRO A 717 -24.45 36.84 -6.64
C PRO A 717 -23.38 36.53 -5.59
N TRP A 718 -22.49 35.63 -5.96
CA TRP A 718 -21.29 35.25 -5.22
C TRP A 718 -20.05 35.81 -5.88
N MET A 719 -19.11 36.30 -5.09
CA MET A 719 -17.81 36.79 -5.54
C MET A 719 -16.69 36.18 -4.69
N ALA A 720 -15.56 35.90 -5.32
CA ALA A 720 -14.34 35.44 -4.67
C ALA A 720 -13.17 36.34 -5.07
N LEU A 721 -12.56 36.98 -4.07
CA LEU A 721 -11.37 37.83 -4.22
C LEU A 721 -10.25 37.32 -3.34
N LEU A 722 -9.02 37.36 -3.86
CA LEU A 722 -7.84 37.01 -3.09
C LEU A 722 -7.41 38.20 -2.22
N PRO A 723 -6.85 37.98 -1.02
CA PRO A 723 -6.33 39.06 -0.20
C PRO A 723 -5.23 39.85 -0.91
N SER A 724 -5.15 41.15 -0.61
CA SER A 724 -4.06 42.01 -1.06
C SER A 724 -2.70 41.39 -0.74
N GLY A 725 -1.81 41.33 -1.73
CA GLY A 725 -0.49 40.70 -1.63
C GLY A 725 -0.42 39.24 -2.09
N GLN A 726 -1.56 38.61 -2.42
CA GLN A 726 -1.56 37.28 -3.05
C GLN A 726 -1.64 37.36 -4.59
N PRO A 727 -1.08 36.38 -5.34
CA PRO A 727 -1.15 36.35 -6.80
C PRO A 727 -2.59 36.16 -7.32
N GLY A 728 -3.20 37.23 -7.82
CA GLY A 728 -4.54 37.22 -8.42
C GLY A 728 -5.28 38.56 -8.23
N ALA A 729 -6.57 38.58 -8.54
CA ALA A 729 -7.39 39.78 -8.38
C ALA A 729 -7.72 40.03 -6.90
N ALA A 730 -7.09 41.05 -6.32
CA ALA A 730 -7.42 41.57 -4.99
C ALA A 730 -8.38 42.77 -5.04
N GLU A 731 -8.55 43.38 -6.22
CA GLU A 731 -9.48 44.47 -6.49
C GLU A 731 -10.18 44.23 -7.83
N VAL A 732 -11.48 44.49 -7.88
CA VAL A 732 -12.30 44.35 -9.09
C VAL A 732 -13.29 45.49 -9.20
N GLU A 733 -13.66 45.84 -10.42
CA GLU A 733 -14.73 46.79 -10.70
C GLU A 733 -15.97 46.02 -11.17
N LEU A 734 -17.07 46.15 -10.43
CA LEU A 734 -18.36 45.54 -10.75
C LEU A 734 -19.28 46.56 -11.41
N LYS A 735 -20.18 46.06 -12.25
CA LYS A 735 -21.29 46.82 -12.83
C LYS A 735 -22.50 46.71 -11.90
N LEU A 736 -23.08 47.85 -11.57
CA LEU A 736 -24.35 47.94 -10.85
C LEU A 736 -25.47 48.17 -11.84
N LEU A 737 -26.45 47.27 -11.88
CA LEU A 737 -27.72 47.47 -12.57
C LEU A 737 -28.74 47.90 -11.51
N ILE A 738 -29.13 49.16 -11.57
CA ILE A 738 -30.04 49.76 -10.60
C ILE A 738 -31.37 49.96 -11.31
N ASP A 739 -32.39 49.20 -10.90
CA ASP A 739 -33.75 49.43 -11.38
C ASP A 739 -34.63 49.94 -10.25
N TYR A 740 -35.57 50.82 -10.60
CA TYR A 740 -36.43 51.50 -9.65
C TYR A 740 -37.68 52.00 -10.34
N GLN A 741 -38.81 51.89 -9.66
CA GLN A 741 -40.05 52.59 -10.00
C GLN A 741 -39.96 54.04 -9.49
N ASP A 742 -39.54 54.20 -8.22
CA ASP A 742 -39.33 55.49 -7.57
C ASP A 742 -37.83 55.69 -7.31
N LYS A 743 -37.24 56.78 -7.85
CA LYS A 743 -35.80 57.04 -7.72
C LYS A 743 -35.45 57.24 -6.24
N PRO A 744 -34.54 56.43 -5.65
CA PRO A 744 -34.11 56.65 -4.27
C PRO A 744 -33.32 57.96 -4.14
N ALA A 745 -33.28 58.52 -2.94
CA ALA A 745 -32.49 59.71 -2.65
C ALA A 745 -30.99 59.40 -2.46
N LYS A 746 -30.68 58.24 -1.86
CA LYS A 746 -29.31 57.72 -1.75
C LYS A 746 -29.32 56.19 -1.59
N ILE A 747 -28.22 55.56 -2.02
CA ILE A 747 -27.91 54.15 -1.80
C ILE A 747 -26.68 54.06 -0.89
N GLU A 748 -26.71 53.26 0.16
CA GLU A 748 -25.60 53.00 1.10
C GLU A 748 -25.16 51.53 1.00
N PHE A 749 -23.85 51.29 1.00
CA PHE A 749 -23.26 49.96 1.10
C PHE A 749 -22.81 49.68 2.53
N GLU A 750 -23.31 48.60 3.12
CA GLU A 750 -22.90 48.10 4.42
C GLU A 750 -22.07 46.82 4.25
N PHE A 751 -20.86 46.85 4.81
CA PHE A 751 -19.86 45.78 4.67
C PHE A 751 -18.85 45.86 5.83
N ASN A 752 -18.02 44.82 5.97
CA ASN A 752 -16.96 44.80 6.96
C ASN A 752 -15.71 45.55 6.45
N GLU A 753 -15.47 46.77 6.97
CA GLU A 753 -14.36 47.63 6.54
C GLU A 753 -12.97 47.12 6.94
N ALA A 754 -12.89 46.16 7.86
CA ALA A 754 -11.62 45.53 8.21
C ALA A 754 -11.12 44.61 7.08
N HIS A 755 -12.05 43.94 6.39
CA HIS A 755 -11.75 42.93 5.39
C HIS A 755 -11.88 43.44 3.96
N LEU A 756 -12.84 44.32 3.69
CA LEU A 756 -13.16 44.82 2.37
C LEU A 756 -12.99 46.35 2.28
N SER A 757 -12.77 46.84 1.07
CA SER A 757 -12.76 48.26 0.72
C SER A 757 -13.68 48.49 -0.47
N LEU A 758 -14.49 49.55 -0.41
CA LEU A 758 -15.28 50.03 -1.54
C LEU A 758 -14.80 51.43 -1.92
N ASP A 759 -14.75 51.75 -3.22
CA ASP A 759 -14.46 53.13 -3.68
C ASP A 759 -15.60 54.09 -3.36
N LYS A 760 -16.83 53.57 -3.25
CA LYS A 760 -18.04 54.30 -2.90
C LYS A 760 -18.74 53.63 -1.71
N LYS A 761 -18.95 54.37 -0.61
CA LYS A 761 -19.80 53.92 0.51
C LYS A 761 -21.27 54.31 0.33
N THR A 762 -21.50 55.39 -0.43
CA THR A 762 -22.84 55.91 -0.71
C THR A 762 -22.89 56.44 -2.15
N ILE A 763 -24.02 56.26 -2.84
CA ILE A 763 -24.32 56.87 -4.15
C ILE A 763 -25.53 57.79 -3.98
N THR A 764 -25.37 59.07 -4.28
CA THR A 764 -26.45 60.08 -4.23
C THR A 764 -26.94 60.46 -5.63
N ASP A 765 -26.05 60.51 -6.62
CA ASP A 765 -26.43 60.70 -8.03
C ASP A 765 -26.68 59.35 -8.71
N ILE A 766 -27.89 58.81 -8.48
CA ILE A 766 -28.25 57.44 -8.88
C ILE A 766 -28.59 57.39 -10.38
N HIS A 767 -27.85 56.57 -11.12
CA HIS A 767 -28.08 56.21 -12.53
C HIS A 767 -28.54 54.75 -12.64
N LYS A 768 -29.26 54.40 -13.73
CA LYS A 768 -29.70 53.00 -13.96
C LYS A 768 -28.52 52.02 -14.14
N LYS A 769 -27.34 52.53 -14.49
CA LYS A 769 -26.07 51.79 -14.59
C LYS A 769 -24.99 52.59 -13.87
N ASP A 770 -24.25 51.94 -12.98
CA ASP A 770 -23.11 52.52 -12.26
C ASP A 770 -22.01 51.46 -12.10
N THR A 771 -20.89 51.81 -11.48
CA THR A 771 -19.81 50.89 -11.13
C THR A 771 -19.47 50.95 -9.64
N LEU A 772 -18.92 49.85 -9.12
CA LEU A 772 -18.41 49.75 -7.75
C LEU A 772 -17.10 48.98 -7.76
N LYS A 773 -16.03 49.59 -7.24
CA LYS A 773 -14.77 48.88 -7.02
C LYS A 773 -14.79 48.24 -5.65
N VAL A 774 -14.46 46.95 -5.61
CA VAL A 774 -14.38 46.15 -4.40
C VAL A 774 -12.98 45.57 -4.26
N SER A 775 -12.34 45.81 -3.13
CA SER A 775 -10.99 45.32 -2.83
C SER A 775 -10.97 44.48 -1.55
N CYS A 776 -10.27 43.35 -1.56
CA CYS A 776 -10.04 42.48 -0.40
C CYS A 776 -8.74 42.89 0.30
N ARG A 777 -8.84 43.48 1.48
CA ARG A 777 -7.70 44.00 2.25
C ARG A 777 -6.90 42.90 2.93
N MET A 778 -7.59 41.92 3.51
CA MET A 778 -6.97 40.80 4.22
C MET A 778 -7.83 39.53 4.13
N ALA A 779 -7.25 38.41 4.54
CA ALA A 779 -7.94 37.13 4.58
C ALA A 779 -8.99 37.11 5.70
N PHE A 780 -10.18 36.58 5.43
CA PHE A 780 -11.24 36.43 6.43
C PHE A 780 -11.93 35.06 6.38
N PRO A 781 -12.22 34.44 7.54
CA PRO A 781 -12.50 32.99 7.62
C PRO A 781 -13.92 32.56 7.23
N ARG A 782 -14.87 33.50 7.19
CA ARG A 782 -16.29 33.23 6.90
C ARG A 782 -16.73 34.02 5.68
N ASP A 783 -17.77 33.54 5.00
CA ASP A 783 -18.34 34.30 3.89
C ASP A 783 -19.00 35.56 4.47
N GLU A 784 -18.86 36.70 3.78
CA GLU A 784 -19.36 38.00 4.21
C GLU A 784 -20.31 38.58 3.17
N GLU A 785 -21.14 39.54 3.58
CA GLU A 785 -22.13 40.19 2.71
C GLU A 785 -21.79 41.67 2.53
N ILE A 786 -21.93 42.15 1.29
CA ILE A 786 -22.10 43.57 1.01
C ILE A 786 -23.60 43.80 0.83
N ASN A 787 -24.23 44.39 1.85
CA ASN A 787 -25.66 44.70 1.86
C ASN A 787 -25.89 46.11 1.33
N VAL A 788 -26.81 46.25 0.37
CA VAL A 788 -27.13 47.53 -0.27
C VAL A 788 -28.47 48.02 0.25
N PHE A 789 -28.46 49.21 0.83
CA PHE A 789 -29.65 49.83 1.39
C PHE A 789 -30.03 51.10 0.61
N ALA A 790 -31.32 51.25 0.30
CA ALA A 790 -31.85 52.47 -0.29
C ALA A 790 -32.60 53.31 0.75
N TYR A 791 -32.54 54.62 0.57
CA TYR A 791 -33.27 55.61 1.36
C TYR A 791 -34.22 56.40 0.46
N ALA A 792 -35.46 56.58 0.90
CA ALA A 792 -36.44 57.35 0.15
C ALA A 792 -36.13 58.86 0.20
N LYS A 793 -35.59 59.36 1.32
CA LYS A 793 -35.20 60.77 1.50
C LYS A 793 -33.72 60.90 1.93
N PRO A 794 -33.04 62.04 1.62
CA PRO A 794 -31.62 62.21 1.96
C PRO A 794 -31.32 62.14 3.47
N ASP A 795 -32.24 62.63 4.30
CA ASP A 795 -32.19 62.79 5.75
C ASP A 795 -32.77 61.59 6.54
N ASP A 796 -33.25 60.55 5.84
CA ASP A 796 -33.75 59.34 6.50
C ASP A 796 -32.66 58.64 7.32
N THR A 797 -33.05 58.19 8.52
CA THR A 797 -32.22 57.48 9.51
C THR A 797 -32.08 55.98 9.16
N ARG A 798 -31.08 55.29 9.72
CA ARG A 798 -30.75 53.89 9.39
C ARG A 798 -31.89 52.89 9.57
N ASP A 799 -32.86 53.16 10.43
CA ASP A 799 -34.06 52.33 10.64
C ASP A 799 -35.07 52.40 9.48
N LYS A 800 -35.00 53.43 8.64
CA LYS A 800 -35.87 53.61 7.47
C LYS A 800 -35.28 53.07 6.17
N ARG A 801 -34.00 52.66 6.19
CA ARG A 801 -33.32 52.11 5.03
C ARG A 801 -33.89 50.73 4.69
N LYS A 802 -33.93 50.39 3.41
CA LYS A 802 -34.50 49.10 2.96
C LYS A 802 -33.47 48.35 2.13
N LEU A 803 -33.36 47.04 2.37
CA LEU A 803 -32.41 46.19 1.65
C LEU A 803 -32.86 46.05 0.20
N VAL A 804 -32.06 46.55 -0.73
CA VAL A 804 -32.37 46.57 -2.17
C VAL A 804 -31.36 45.79 -3.00
N GLY A 805 -30.28 45.30 -2.41
CA GLY A 805 -29.28 44.49 -3.10
C GLY A 805 -28.38 43.77 -2.09
N LYS A 806 -27.76 42.69 -2.53
CA LYS A 806 -26.85 41.90 -1.71
C LYS A 806 -25.80 41.23 -2.59
N LEU A 807 -24.53 41.35 -2.23
CA LEU A 807 -23.44 40.60 -2.85
C LEU A 807 -22.79 39.70 -1.79
N GLN A 808 -22.74 38.40 -2.05
CA GLN A 808 -22.05 37.43 -1.21
C GLN A 808 -20.56 37.43 -1.58
N VAL A 809 -19.67 37.48 -0.58
CA VAL A 809 -18.22 37.41 -0.77
C VAL A 809 -17.68 36.19 -0.03
N VAL A 810 -17.08 35.26 -0.78
CA VAL A 810 -16.51 34.03 -0.21
C VAL A 810 -15.34 34.38 0.70
N GLY A 811 -15.32 33.76 1.89
CA GLY A 811 -14.27 33.96 2.90
C GLY A 811 -12.88 33.62 2.38
N SER A 812 -12.06 34.65 2.14
CA SER A 812 -10.72 34.50 1.55
C SER A 812 -9.69 33.81 2.47
N GLY A 813 -10.00 33.66 3.76
CA GLY A 813 -9.27 32.81 4.71
C GLY A 813 -9.38 31.31 4.42
N LYS A 814 -10.25 30.91 3.49
CA LYS A 814 -10.37 29.53 2.98
C LYS A 814 -9.46 29.25 1.79
N THR A 815 -8.53 30.15 1.45
CA THR A 815 -7.63 29.96 0.31
C THR A 815 -6.84 28.66 0.45
N ARG A 816 -6.94 27.77 -0.55
CA ARG A 816 -6.22 26.48 -0.56
C ARG A 816 -5.13 26.48 -1.62
N GLN A 817 -4.16 25.58 -1.45
CA GLN A 817 -3.12 25.35 -2.44
C GLN A 817 -3.21 23.93 -3.00
N VAL A 818 -3.04 23.81 -4.31
CA VAL A 818 -2.90 22.53 -5.01
C VAL A 818 -1.49 22.43 -5.56
N ASN A 819 -0.77 21.42 -5.13
CA ASN A 819 0.56 21.12 -5.64
C ASN A 819 0.45 20.36 -6.97
N VAL A 820 1.11 20.86 -8.01
CA VAL A 820 1.05 20.33 -9.38
C VAL A 820 2.47 20.07 -9.87
N VAL A 821 2.69 18.94 -10.52
CA VAL A 821 3.94 18.62 -11.20
C VAL A 821 3.72 18.49 -12.70
N ILE A 822 4.52 19.22 -13.49
CA ILE A 822 4.53 19.15 -14.95
C ILE A 822 5.46 18.02 -15.38
N VAL A 823 4.91 17.00 -16.03
CA VAL A 823 5.65 15.84 -16.51
C VAL A 823 5.70 15.86 -18.03
N ARG A 824 6.88 16.12 -18.59
CA ARG A 824 7.11 16.06 -20.03
C ARG A 824 7.43 14.63 -20.41
N VAL A 825 6.54 13.98 -21.15
CA VAL A 825 6.70 12.57 -21.52
C VAL A 825 7.46 12.48 -22.84
N LEU A 826 8.54 11.70 -22.85
CA LEU A 826 9.34 11.41 -24.04
C LEU A 826 8.82 10.11 -24.68
N THR A 827 8.40 10.19 -25.95
CA THR A 827 7.77 9.08 -26.69
C THR A 827 8.44 8.85 -28.05
N ARG A 828 8.26 7.66 -28.63
CA ARG A 828 8.72 7.31 -29.99
C ARG A 828 7.69 6.49 -30.76
N VAL A 829 6.45 7.00 -30.83
CA VAL A 829 5.31 6.30 -31.44
C VAL A 829 5.46 6.11 -32.97
N ARG A 830 6.20 6.99 -33.66
CA ARG A 830 6.38 6.94 -35.14
C ARG A 830 7.85 7.01 -35.56
N ARG A 831 8.76 6.35 -34.83
CA ARG A 831 10.23 6.41 -35.06
C ARG A 831 10.86 7.81 -34.88
N ALA A 832 10.09 8.85 -34.65
CA ALA A 832 10.55 10.16 -34.20
C ALA A 832 10.41 10.26 -32.68
N VAL A 833 11.47 10.70 -32.01
CA VAL A 833 11.43 11.04 -30.58
C VAL A 833 10.71 12.37 -30.44
N LYS A 834 9.68 12.43 -29.61
CA LYS A 834 8.96 13.66 -29.29
C LYS A 834 8.82 13.81 -27.79
N GLN A 835 8.90 15.06 -27.34
CA GLN A 835 8.67 15.44 -25.94
C GLN A 835 7.43 16.32 -25.88
N GLY A 836 6.48 15.99 -25.01
CA GLY A 836 5.32 16.86 -24.80
C GLY A 836 5.66 18.08 -23.96
N VAL A 837 5.03 19.20 -24.28
CA VAL A 837 5.15 20.46 -23.54
C VAL A 837 3.76 21.08 -23.37
N PRO A 838 3.49 21.80 -22.26
CA PRO A 838 2.26 22.55 -22.11
C PRO A 838 2.16 23.66 -23.16
N ILE A 839 0.97 23.84 -23.74
CA ILE A 839 0.70 24.97 -24.61
C ILE A 839 0.82 26.29 -23.84
N ARG A 840 1.40 27.30 -24.49
CA ARG A 840 1.57 28.64 -23.91
C ARG A 840 0.22 29.22 -23.48
N GLY A 841 0.10 29.56 -22.21
CA GLY A 841 -1.12 30.11 -21.60
C GLY A 841 -2.13 29.08 -21.09
N GLY A 842 -1.95 27.77 -21.34
CA GLY A 842 -2.89 26.76 -20.84
C GLY A 842 -2.84 26.59 -19.31
N LEU A 843 -1.65 26.71 -18.71
CA LEU A 843 -1.51 26.70 -17.25
C LEU A 843 -2.09 27.97 -16.61
N ASP A 844 -2.01 29.10 -17.31
CA ASP A 844 -2.62 30.36 -16.85
C ASP A 844 -4.15 30.24 -16.82
N ASP A 845 -4.75 29.56 -17.81
CA ASP A 845 -6.18 29.25 -17.83
C ASP A 845 -6.57 28.33 -16.66
N PHE A 846 -5.79 27.27 -16.41
CA PHE A 846 -6.03 26.38 -15.27
C PHE A 846 -5.93 27.11 -13.92
N GLN A 847 -4.88 27.91 -13.74
CA GLN A 847 -4.69 28.74 -12.56
C GLN A 847 -5.83 29.77 -12.39
N ARG A 848 -6.26 30.40 -13.49
CA ARG A 848 -7.37 31.37 -13.48
C ARG A 848 -8.68 30.73 -13.02
N SER A 849 -8.97 29.53 -13.54
CA SER A 849 -10.17 28.77 -13.22
C SER A 849 -10.27 28.44 -11.72
N LEU A 850 -9.15 28.01 -11.12
CA LEU A 850 -9.10 27.67 -9.70
C LEU A 850 -9.14 28.90 -8.77
N ARG A 851 -8.59 30.03 -9.20
CA ARG A 851 -8.67 31.29 -8.43
C ARG A 851 -10.09 31.78 -8.24
N GLN A 852 -11.01 31.42 -9.14
CA GLN A 852 -12.43 31.72 -8.98
C GLN A 852 -13.03 31.04 -7.74
N ALA A 853 -12.44 29.92 -7.32
CA ALA A 853 -12.77 29.19 -6.11
C ALA A 853 -11.78 29.42 -4.97
N LEU A 854 -10.95 30.48 -5.02
CA LEU A 854 -9.90 30.79 -4.04
C LEU A 854 -8.83 29.68 -3.90
N ILE A 855 -8.52 28.98 -5.00
CA ILE A 855 -7.49 27.93 -5.01
C ILE A 855 -6.28 28.41 -5.82
N GLN A 856 -5.09 28.30 -5.22
CA GLN A 856 -3.81 28.63 -5.86
C GLN A 856 -3.08 27.36 -6.30
N LEU A 857 -2.36 27.42 -7.42
CA LEU A 857 -1.48 26.33 -7.85
C LEU A 857 -0.06 26.60 -7.39
N ASN A 858 0.55 25.58 -6.81
CA ASN A 858 1.98 25.51 -6.65
C ASN A 858 2.53 24.58 -7.72
N ILE A 859 3.06 25.16 -8.80
CA ILE A 859 3.50 24.41 -9.98
C ILE A 859 4.99 24.12 -9.88
N THR A 860 5.34 22.85 -9.92
CA THR A 860 6.72 22.37 -10.05
C THR A 860 6.94 21.80 -11.44
N ASP A 861 7.91 22.33 -12.16
CA ASP A 861 8.26 21.86 -13.51
C ASP A 861 9.73 21.43 -13.65
N GLN A 862 10.50 21.57 -12.57
CA GLN A 862 11.89 21.18 -12.45
C GLN A 862 12.14 20.37 -11.18
N ALA A 863 13.07 19.43 -11.25
CA ALA A 863 13.63 18.70 -10.13
C ALA A 863 15.14 18.52 -10.36
N ASN A 864 15.90 18.30 -9.29
CA ASN A 864 17.33 18.09 -9.42
C ASN A 864 17.63 16.83 -10.28
N ASP A 865 18.52 16.98 -11.27
CA ASP A 865 19.04 15.86 -12.04
C ASP A 865 20.09 15.07 -11.24
N ALA A 866 20.74 14.10 -11.91
CA ALA A 866 21.73 13.23 -11.28
C ALA A 866 22.96 14.00 -10.74
N ASN A 867 23.17 15.25 -11.17
CA ASN A 867 24.26 16.11 -10.74
C ASN A 867 23.81 17.20 -9.75
N GLY A 868 22.56 17.14 -9.27
CA GLY A 868 22.02 18.14 -8.36
C GLY A 868 21.61 19.46 -9.03
N VAL A 869 21.60 19.51 -10.37
CA VAL A 869 21.21 20.71 -11.13
C VAL A 869 19.71 20.66 -11.40
N PRO A 870 18.94 21.74 -11.18
CA PRO A 870 17.54 21.79 -11.56
C PRO A 870 17.36 21.49 -13.05
N ALA A 871 16.67 20.40 -13.35
CA ALA A 871 16.37 19.97 -14.70
C ALA A 871 14.88 19.73 -14.87
N VAL A 872 14.42 19.86 -16.10
CA VAL A 872 13.01 19.71 -16.45
C VAL A 872 12.57 18.26 -16.20
N ILE A 873 11.45 18.08 -15.51
CA ILE A 873 10.92 16.75 -15.17
C ILE A 873 10.47 16.06 -16.46
N THR A 874 11.25 15.06 -16.87
CA THR A 874 11.05 14.31 -18.11
C THR A 874 10.89 12.83 -17.80
N LEU A 875 9.75 12.26 -18.16
CA LEU A 875 9.48 10.83 -18.04
C LEU A 875 9.78 10.15 -19.39
N ASP A 876 10.84 9.36 -19.44
CA ASP A 876 11.18 8.59 -20.64
C ASP A 876 10.46 7.25 -20.64
N VAL A 877 9.42 7.12 -21.47
CA VAL A 877 8.67 5.85 -21.61
C VAL A 877 9.24 4.94 -22.70
N MET A 878 10.45 5.24 -23.18
CA MET A 878 11.18 4.47 -24.18
C MET A 878 12.23 3.52 -23.60
N GLU A 879 12.35 3.44 -22.27
CA GLU A 879 13.30 2.53 -21.62
C GLU A 879 13.02 1.05 -21.96
N PRO A 880 14.06 0.21 -22.12
CA PRO A 880 13.90 -1.20 -22.46
C PRO A 880 13.04 -1.96 -21.43
N GLY A 881 11.96 -2.60 -21.89
CA GLY A 881 11.02 -3.36 -21.05
C GLY A 881 9.63 -2.74 -20.91
N LEU A 882 9.41 -1.54 -21.46
CA LEU A 882 8.11 -0.86 -21.42
C LEU A 882 7.31 -1.14 -22.71
N ASN A 883 6.15 -1.79 -22.56
CA ASN A 883 5.18 -2.07 -23.62
C ASN A 883 4.42 -0.82 -24.11
N PHE A 884 5.08 0.34 -24.25
CA PHE A 884 4.48 1.56 -24.82
C PHE A 884 4.18 1.43 -26.34
N ALA A 885 4.37 0.25 -26.94
CA ALA A 885 4.29 0.04 -28.39
C ALA A 885 3.29 -1.03 -28.86
N ALA A 886 2.61 -1.79 -27.98
CA ALA A 886 1.91 -3.02 -28.41
C ALA A 886 0.47 -2.84 -28.94
N ASN A 887 -0.19 -1.69 -28.76
CA ASN A 887 -1.57 -1.44 -29.23
C ASN A 887 -1.71 -0.19 -30.11
N TYR A 888 -0.79 0.03 -31.05
CA TYR A 888 -0.80 1.21 -31.93
C TYR A 888 -0.75 0.80 -33.40
N ALA A 889 -1.79 1.19 -34.15
CA ALA A 889 -2.04 0.68 -35.49
C ALA A 889 -0.89 1.04 -36.47
N PRO A 890 -0.39 0.08 -37.28
CA PRO A 890 0.70 0.29 -38.24
C PRO A 890 0.37 1.26 -39.39
N ASN A 891 -0.91 1.63 -39.53
CA ASN A 891 -1.46 2.25 -40.74
C ASN A 891 -1.41 3.79 -40.68
N GLY A 892 -0.63 4.36 -39.76
CA GLY A 892 -0.18 5.74 -39.87
C GLY A 892 -1.08 6.82 -39.27
N ASN A 893 -2.06 6.51 -38.41
CA ASN A 893 -2.89 7.55 -37.79
C ASN A 893 -3.35 7.21 -36.34
N TYR A 894 -2.59 7.77 -35.39
CA TYR A 894 -2.94 8.19 -34.02
C TYR A 894 -2.92 7.16 -32.86
N LEU A 895 -2.57 7.65 -31.66
CA LEU A 895 -2.80 6.96 -30.39
C LEU A 895 -4.32 6.77 -30.21
N ARG A 896 -4.81 5.53 -30.09
CA ARG A 896 -6.19 5.20 -29.67
C ARG A 896 -6.20 4.67 -28.23
N PRO A 897 -5.97 5.52 -27.22
CA PRO A 897 -5.88 5.07 -25.84
C PRO A 897 -7.27 4.67 -25.31
N VAL A 898 -7.35 3.50 -24.68
CA VAL A 898 -8.41 3.25 -23.69
C VAL A 898 -8.12 4.22 -22.52
N ARG A 899 -9.05 5.14 -22.25
CA ARG A 899 -8.85 6.29 -21.32
C ARG A 899 -8.28 5.87 -19.95
N ALA A 900 -8.60 4.69 -19.43
CA ALA A 900 -8.08 4.22 -18.14
C ALA A 900 -6.61 3.73 -18.22
N ASP A 901 -6.24 3.04 -19.30
CA ASP A 901 -4.98 2.30 -19.35
C ASP A 901 -3.76 3.22 -19.52
N LEU A 902 -3.87 4.26 -20.36
CA LEU A 902 -2.75 5.18 -20.60
C LEU A 902 -2.47 6.07 -19.38
N GLY A 903 -3.50 6.61 -18.74
CA GLY A 903 -3.33 7.43 -17.53
C GLY A 903 -2.72 6.64 -16.37
N GLN A 904 -3.21 5.42 -16.14
CA GLN A 904 -2.66 4.52 -15.11
C GLN A 904 -1.22 4.09 -15.44
N PHE A 905 -0.92 3.80 -16.70
CA PHE A 905 0.42 3.48 -17.16
C PHE A 905 1.40 4.62 -16.85
N LEU A 906 1.07 5.85 -17.27
CA LEU A 906 1.95 7.01 -17.05
C LEU A 906 2.17 7.30 -15.56
N ASN A 907 1.14 7.14 -14.73
CA ASN A 907 1.29 7.25 -13.29
C ASN A 907 2.23 6.20 -12.72
N ARG A 908 2.04 4.92 -13.09
CA ARG A 908 2.92 3.83 -12.66
C ARG A 908 4.37 4.08 -13.07
N GLN A 909 4.59 4.53 -14.31
CA GLN A 909 5.93 4.87 -14.79
C GLN A 909 6.52 6.06 -14.03
N PHE A 910 5.72 7.08 -13.73
CA PHE A 910 6.17 8.20 -12.92
C PHE A 910 6.54 7.78 -11.49
N ASP A 911 5.73 6.93 -10.85
CA ASP A 911 5.99 6.38 -9.51
C ASP A 911 7.28 5.55 -9.47
N GLN A 912 7.56 4.81 -10.53
CA GLN A 912 8.78 4.00 -10.67
C GLN A 912 10.01 4.82 -11.07
N SER A 913 9.81 6.03 -11.59
CA SER A 913 10.91 6.94 -11.94
C SER A 913 11.52 7.59 -10.70
N ARG A 914 12.71 8.19 -10.86
CA ARG A 914 13.36 8.98 -9.81
C ARG A 914 12.52 10.14 -9.26
N TYR A 915 11.49 10.58 -9.99
CA TYR A 915 10.63 11.70 -9.58
C TYR A 915 9.45 11.27 -8.70
N GLY A 916 9.03 10.00 -8.76
CA GLY A 916 7.88 9.50 -8.00
C GLY A 916 7.96 9.84 -6.50
N PRO A 917 9.06 9.48 -5.81
CA PRO A 917 9.26 9.80 -4.40
C PRO A 917 9.34 11.30 -4.07
N LEU A 918 9.69 12.16 -5.04
CA LEU A 918 9.81 13.60 -4.83
C LEU A 918 8.45 14.31 -4.82
N PHE A 919 7.44 13.71 -5.48
CA PHE A 919 6.13 14.32 -5.68
C PHE A 919 4.97 13.36 -5.30
N PRO A 920 4.93 12.86 -4.05
CA PRO A 920 3.94 11.86 -3.63
C PRO A 920 2.50 12.41 -3.64
N ASP A 921 2.34 13.71 -3.32
CA ASP A 921 1.02 14.34 -3.16
C ASP A 921 0.62 15.30 -4.28
N HIS A 922 1.40 15.38 -5.37
CA HIS A 922 1.15 16.33 -6.45
C HIS A 922 0.13 15.80 -7.47
N TYR A 923 -0.66 16.70 -8.04
CA TYR A 923 -1.40 16.43 -9.28
C TYR A 923 -0.41 16.40 -10.45
N ARG A 924 -0.46 15.34 -11.27
CA ARG A 924 0.52 15.06 -12.33
C ARG A 924 -0.06 15.39 -13.69
N LEU A 925 0.53 16.36 -14.38
CA LEU A 925 0.11 16.77 -15.72
C LEU A 925 1.08 16.17 -16.73
N PHE A 926 0.66 15.10 -17.40
CA PHE A 926 1.46 14.39 -18.39
C PHE A 926 1.25 14.99 -19.78
N PHE A 927 2.30 15.54 -20.36
CA PHE A 927 2.28 16.10 -21.72
C PHE A 927 2.97 15.14 -22.68
N LEU A 928 2.27 14.74 -23.74
CA LEU A 928 2.80 13.92 -24.83
C LEU A 928 2.92 14.74 -26.11
N GLY A 929 4.04 14.58 -26.82
CA GLY A 929 4.30 15.26 -28.10
C GLY A 929 3.60 14.64 -29.30
N ASP A 930 2.84 13.57 -29.09
CA ASP A 930 2.08 12.86 -30.13
C ASP A 930 0.60 13.25 -30.12
N SER A 931 0.00 13.27 -31.30
CA SER A 931 -1.45 13.46 -31.48
C SER A 931 -2.20 12.15 -31.24
N ALA A 932 -3.34 12.24 -30.57
CA ALA A 932 -4.27 11.13 -30.36
C ALA A 932 -5.59 11.37 -31.11
N THR A 933 -6.33 10.31 -31.38
CA THR A 933 -7.72 10.40 -31.89
C THR A 933 -8.64 9.52 -31.09
N GLU A 934 -9.90 9.91 -31.05
CA GLU A 934 -10.98 9.09 -30.51
C GLU A 934 -12.07 8.87 -31.55
N ASN A 935 -12.69 7.69 -31.50
CA ASN A 935 -13.92 7.42 -32.24
C ASN A 935 -15.07 7.92 -31.37
N THR A 936 -15.80 8.89 -31.90
CA THR A 936 -17.02 9.44 -31.29
C THR A 936 -18.16 9.16 -32.24
N ALA A 937 -19.34 8.81 -31.73
CA ALA A 937 -20.54 8.87 -32.54
C ALA A 937 -20.92 10.35 -32.68
N ASP A 938 -21.29 10.79 -33.88
CA ASP A 938 -22.01 12.05 -33.99
C ASP A 938 -23.41 11.92 -33.36
N ALA A 939 -24.05 13.07 -33.22
CA ALA A 939 -25.46 13.27 -32.95
C ALA A 939 -26.44 12.20 -33.47
N GLY A 940 -26.18 11.66 -34.66
CA GLY A 940 -27.02 10.68 -35.35
C GLY A 940 -26.58 9.22 -35.18
N GLY A 941 -25.53 8.96 -34.39
CA GLY A 941 -24.98 7.62 -34.17
C GLY A 941 -23.90 7.20 -35.18
N ASN A 942 -23.46 8.06 -36.11
CA ASN A 942 -22.42 7.70 -37.07
C ASN A 942 -21.03 7.86 -36.44
N GLN A 943 -20.17 6.86 -36.60
CA GLN A 943 -18.81 6.91 -36.05
C GLN A 943 -17.93 7.91 -36.82
N GLN A 944 -17.42 8.92 -36.11
CA GLN A 944 -16.44 9.88 -36.56
C GLN A 944 -15.12 9.72 -35.78
N THR A 945 -13.98 9.79 -36.48
CA THR A 945 -12.67 9.87 -35.83
C THR A 945 -12.29 11.34 -35.64
N ARG A 946 -12.13 11.79 -34.40
CA ARG A 946 -11.78 13.19 -34.05
C ARG A 946 -10.45 13.26 -33.31
N SER A 947 -9.76 14.39 -33.42
CA SER A 947 -8.52 14.64 -32.68
C SER A 947 -8.81 14.78 -31.19
N LYS A 948 -8.08 14.03 -30.36
CA LYS A 948 -8.23 14.06 -28.91
C LYS A 948 -7.21 15.01 -28.30
N GLN A 949 -7.70 16.02 -27.60
CA GLN A 949 -6.87 17.07 -27.00
C GLN A 949 -6.25 16.62 -25.67
N GLY A 950 -7.06 16.05 -24.77
CA GLY A 950 -6.61 15.51 -23.50
C GLY A 950 -7.65 14.54 -22.92
N PHE A 951 -7.39 14.05 -21.72
CA PHE A 951 -8.39 13.43 -20.87
C PHE A 951 -7.92 13.37 -19.40
N SER A 952 -8.88 13.37 -18.49
CA SER A 952 -8.73 12.91 -17.11
C SER A 952 -9.96 12.08 -16.70
N GLN A 953 -10.01 11.67 -15.42
CA GLN A 953 -11.13 10.98 -14.79
C GLN A 953 -11.60 11.78 -13.58
N LEU A 954 -12.80 11.49 -13.08
CA LEU A 954 -13.27 12.13 -11.85
C LEU A 954 -12.46 11.65 -10.64
N ASN A 955 -12.05 12.59 -9.80
CA ASN A 955 -11.37 12.33 -8.51
C ASN A 955 -10.05 11.55 -8.66
N VAL A 956 -9.19 11.96 -9.60
CA VAL A 956 -7.83 11.41 -9.76
C VAL A 956 -6.79 12.51 -9.64
N LYS A 957 -5.54 12.18 -9.28
CA LYS A 957 -4.44 13.15 -9.18
C LYS A 957 -3.64 13.31 -10.49
N TRP A 958 -4.26 13.18 -11.66
CA TRP A 958 -3.53 13.26 -12.93
C TRP A 958 -4.38 13.74 -14.12
N GLY A 959 -3.72 14.27 -15.14
CA GLY A 959 -4.32 14.60 -16.44
C GLY A 959 -3.34 14.31 -17.57
N VAL A 960 -3.85 13.88 -18.73
CA VAL A 960 -3.04 13.54 -19.91
C VAL A 960 -3.38 14.48 -21.06
N PHE A 961 -2.36 15.08 -21.66
CA PHE A 961 -2.48 16.10 -22.70
C PHE A 961 -1.67 15.71 -23.94
N PHE A 962 -2.31 15.72 -25.10
CA PHE A 962 -1.69 15.37 -26.39
C PHE A 962 -1.27 16.62 -27.14
N ALA A 963 -0.45 16.48 -28.19
CA ALA A 963 0.09 17.63 -28.93
C ALA A 963 -0.98 18.59 -29.51
N THR A 964 -2.22 18.15 -29.64
CA THR A 964 -3.34 18.94 -30.17
C THR A 964 -4.14 19.68 -29.10
N HIS A 965 -3.77 19.60 -27.82
CA HIS A 965 -4.47 20.32 -26.76
C HIS A 965 -4.43 21.84 -26.97
N ASP A 966 -5.55 22.49 -26.68
CA ASP A 966 -5.66 23.94 -26.70
C ASP A 966 -5.54 24.51 -25.27
N LYS A 967 -5.65 25.84 -25.14
CA LYS A 967 -5.47 26.52 -23.86
C LYS A 967 -6.46 26.04 -22.77
N PRO A 968 -7.79 25.97 -23.01
CA PRO A 968 -8.72 25.54 -21.97
C PRO A 968 -8.67 24.03 -21.68
N THR A 969 -8.06 23.20 -22.54
CA THR A 969 -7.97 21.75 -22.32
C THR A 969 -7.38 21.43 -20.94
N ILE A 970 -6.30 22.11 -20.53
CA ILE A 970 -5.65 21.83 -19.25
C ILE A 970 -6.61 22.08 -18.09
N ALA A 971 -7.31 23.22 -18.10
CA ALA A 971 -8.29 23.53 -17.08
C ALA A 971 -9.45 22.52 -17.07
N HIS A 972 -10.00 22.20 -18.23
CA HIS A 972 -11.13 21.28 -18.38
C HIS A 972 -10.83 19.89 -17.79
N GLU A 973 -9.73 19.28 -18.22
CA GLU A 973 -9.37 17.93 -17.75
C GLU A 973 -8.96 17.91 -16.28
N MET A 974 -8.25 18.94 -15.81
CA MET A 974 -7.85 18.98 -14.41
C MET A 974 -9.02 19.28 -13.47
N LEU A 975 -10.07 20.00 -13.92
CA LEU A 975 -11.29 20.17 -13.15
C LEU A 975 -12.07 18.84 -13.01
N HIS A 976 -12.03 17.96 -14.02
CA HIS A 976 -12.48 16.58 -13.85
C HIS A 976 -11.64 15.83 -12.81
N ALA A 977 -10.31 15.94 -12.89
CA ALA A 977 -9.40 15.35 -11.89
C ALA A 977 -9.75 15.78 -10.46
N LEU A 978 -10.17 17.04 -10.30
CA LEU A 978 -10.65 17.66 -9.06
C LEU A 978 -12.13 17.40 -8.73
N GLY A 979 -12.78 16.45 -9.42
CA GLY A 979 -14.09 15.92 -9.06
C GLY A 979 -15.30 16.62 -9.67
N LEU A 980 -15.11 17.55 -10.61
CA LEU A 980 -16.22 18.19 -11.29
C LEU A 980 -16.63 17.42 -12.56
N PRO A 981 -17.89 16.98 -12.70
CA PRO A 981 -18.41 16.42 -13.96
C PRO A 981 -18.74 17.53 -14.97
N HIS A 982 -19.06 17.15 -16.22
CA HIS A 982 -19.55 18.10 -17.22
C HIS A 982 -20.80 18.83 -16.72
N SER A 983 -21.03 20.08 -17.15
CA SER A 983 -22.23 20.84 -16.74
C SER A 983 -23.54 20.19 -17.22
N PHE A 984 -23.49 19.39 -18.29
CA PHE A 984 -24.63 18.65 -18.85
C PHE A 984 -24.71 17.19 -18.38
N ASP A 985 -23.83 16.76 -17.47
CA ASP A 985 -23.81 15.39 -16.94
C ASP A 985 -24.90 15.20 -15.88
N SER A 986 -25.57 14.05 -15.90
CA SER A 986 -26.47 13.59 -14.82
C SER A 986 -25.83 13.55 -13.43
N GLN A 987 -24.50 13.44 -13.33
CA GLN A 987 -23.75 13.46 -12.08
C GLN A 987 -23.43 14.88 -11.58
N ALA A 988 -23.64 15.91 -12.40
CA ALA A 988 -23.52 17.29 -11.96
C ALA A 988 -24.60 17.60 -10.92
N ARG A 989 -24.26 18.46 -9.94
CA ARG A 989 -25.22 18.88 -8.92
C ARG A 989 -26.45 19.54 -9.54
N PHE A 990 -26.24 20.28 -10.63
CA PHE A 990 -27.27 20.78 -11.52
C PHE A 990 -26.83 20.49 -12.95
N CYS A 991 -27.74 19.95 -13.74
CA CYS A 991 -27.51 19.69 -15.15
C CYS A 991 -28.07 20.85 -15.99
N TYR A 992 -27.27 21.29 -16.95
CA TYR A 992 -27.56 22.40 -17.84
C TYR A 992 -27.63 21.91 -19.28
N GLU A 993 -28.42 22.59 -20.11
CA GLU A 993 -28.42 22.33 -21.55
C GLU A 993 -27.01 22.59 -22.11
N ALA A 994 -26.44 21.55 -22.71
CA ALA A 994 -25.12 21.55 -23.30
C ALA A 994 -24.99 22.65 -24.36
N GLN A 995 -23.78 23.18 -24.48
CA GLN A 995 -23.36 24.19 -25.44
C GLN A 995 -23.95 25.59 -25.24
N LYS A 996 -24.71 25.83 -24.15
CA LYS A 996 -25.34 27.13 -23.89
C LYS A 996 -24.54 28.05 -22.97
N THR A 997 -23.52 27.55 -22.27
CA THR A 997 -22.90 28.28 -21.16
C THR A 997 -21.44 28.60 -21.38
N GLU A 998 -20.92 29.58 -20.64
CA GLU A 998 -19.49 29.92 -20.58
C GLU A 998 -18.70 29.08 -19.57
N ASN A 999 -19.31 28.01 -19.05
CA ASN A 999 -18.69 27.13 -18.07
C ASN A 999 -17.53 26.33 -18.69
N ILE A 1000 -16.46 26.15 -17.94
CA ILE A 1000 -15.27 25.39 -18.39
C ILE A 1000 -15.60 23.93 -18.68
N LEU A 1001 -16.59 23.37 -18.00
CA LEU A 1001 -17.00 21.96 -18.14
C LEU A 1001 -18.17 21.77 -19.12
N ASP A 1002 -18.49 22.78 -19.92
CA ASP A 1002 -19.40 22.68 -21.06
C ASP A 1002 -18.61 22.40 -22.36
N TYR A 1003 -19.30 21.93 -23.41
CA TYR A 1003 -18.79 21.78 -24.78
C TYR A 1003 -19.27 22.90 -25.70
N SER A 1004 -19.56 24.07 -25.12
CA SER A 1004 -19.96 25.27 -25.85
C SER A 1004 -18.91 25.82 -26.80
N ASN A 1005 -17.66 25.34 -26.72
CA ASN A 1005 -16.60 25.64 -27.68
C ASN A 1005 -16.71 24.89 -29.01
N TRP A 1006 -17.66 23.96 -29.16
CA TRP A 1006 -17.83 23.20 -30.40
C TRP A 1006 -18.59 24.01 -31.46
N ASN A 1007 -18.25 23.76 -32.71
CA ASN A 1007 -18.76 24.49 -33.88
C ASN A 1007 -20.01 23.83 -34.48
N VAL A 1008 -20.44 22.70 -33.92
CA VAL A 1008 -21.63 21.95 -34.34
C VAL A 1008 -22.45 21.54 -33.12
N ASP A 1009 -23.77 21.54 -33.27
CA ASP A 1009 -24.70 21.09 -32.23
C ASP A 1009 -24.91 19.56 -32.24
N ILE A 1010 -25.78 19.08 -31.35
CA ILE A 1010 -26.17 17.65 -31.27
C ILE A 1010 -27.10 17.18 -32.38
N ASP A 1011 -27.39 17.97 -33.41
CA ASP A 1011 -28.00 17.48 -34.65
C ASP A 1011 -27.03 17.66 -35.84
N GLY A 1012 -25.79 18.11 -35.58
CA GLY A 1012 -24.77 18.35 -36.59
C GLY A 1012 -24.89 19.70 -37.30
N ASN A 1013 -25.78 20.59 -36.86
CA ASN A 1013 -25.94 21.93 -37.43
C ASN A 1013 -24.84 22.88 -36.95
N PRO A 1014 -24.51 23.93 -37.72
CA PRO A 1014 -23.55 24.94 -37.28
C PRO A 1014 -23.95 25.58 -35.93
N HIS A 1015 -23.04 25.54 -34.97
CA HIS A 1015 -23.16 26.17 -33.66
C HIS A 1015 -22.10 27.27 -33.52
N THR A 1016 -22.46 28.39 -32.88
CA THR A 1016 -21.52 29.50 -32.65
C THR A 1016 -20.75 29.24 -31.35
N PRO A 1017 -19.43 29.00 -31.38
CA PRO A 1017 -18.67 28.67 -30.18
C PRO A 1017 -18.69 29.78 -29.12
N ILE A 1018 -18.93 29.39 -27.86
CA ILE A 1018 -18.83 30.25 -26.68
C ILE A 1018 -17.45 30.03 -26.05
N THR A 1019 -16.82 31.12 -25.63
CA THR A 1019 -15.54 31.03 -24.92
C THR A 1019 -15.80 30.62 -23.48
N ARG A 1020 -15.21 29.49 -23.07
CA ARG A 1020 -15.36 28.96 -21.71
C ARG A 1020 -14.41 29.67 -20.74
N ILE A 1021 -14.96 30.39 -19.77
CA ILE A 1021 -14.20 31.31 -18.91
C ILE A 1021 -14.51 31.18 -17.41
N SER A 1022 -15.57 30.48 -17.01
CA SER A 1022 -16.04 30.47 -15.62
C SER A 1022 -16.26 29.07 -15.04
N THR A 1023 -16.18 29.01 -13.72
CA THR A 1023 -16.79 28.00 -12.86
C THR A 1023 -17.81 28.71 -11.97
N TRP A 1024 -18.82 27.99 -11.50
CA TRP A 1024 -19.91 28.55 -10.70
C TRP A 1024 -19.75 28.26 -9.21
N TYR A 1025 -20.49 28.98 -8.37
CA TYR A 1025 -20.35 28.89 -6.91
C TYR A 1025 -20.49 27.46 -6.39
N TRP A 1026 -21.44 26.68 -6.92
CA TRP A 1026 -21.58 25.28 -6.49
C TRP A 1026 -20.38 24.41 -6.90
N GLN A 1027 -19.72 24.72 -8.03
CA GLN A 1027 -18.48 24.05 -8.44
C GLN A 1027 -17.33 24.48 -7.53
N TRP A 1028 -17.27 25.76 -7.12
CA TRP A 1028 -16.29 26.24 -6.15
C TRP A 1028 -16.41 25.48 -4.82
N GLN A 1029 -17.64 25.17 -4.38
CA GLN A 1029 -17.89 24.35 -3.19
C GLN A 1029 -17.36 22.92 -3.34
N VAL A 1030 -17.52 22.30 -4.51
CA VAL A 1030 -16.98 20.95 -4.77
C VAL A 1030 -15.46 20.99 -4.78
N LEU A 1031 -14.85 21.93 -5.52
CA LEU A 1031 -13.39 22.07 -5.58
C LEU A 1031 -12.77 22.27 -4.19
N ASN A 1032 -13.35 23.13 -3.35
CA ASN A 1032 -12.87 23.39 -1.99
C ASN A 1032 -13.12 22.26 -0.98
N ASN A 1033 -13.93 21.26 -1.33
CA ASN A 1033 -14.11 20.06 -0.52
C ASN A 1033 -13.14 18.94 -0.92
N GLN A 1034 -12.64 18.95 -2.16
CA GLN A 1034 -11.74 17.92 -2.70
C GLN A 1034 -10.26 18.19 -2.39
N ILE A 1035 -9.93 19.46 -2.20
CA ILE A 1035 -8.62 19.99 -1.75
C ILE A 1035 -8.75 20.34 -0.29
#